data_AF-A0A958X513-F1
#
_entry.id   AF-A0A958X513-F1
#
_cell.length_a   1.000
_cell.length_b   1.000
_cell.length_c   1.000
_cell.angle_alpha   90.00
_cell.angle_beta   90.00
_cell.angle_gamma   90.00
#
_symmetry.space_group_name_H-M   'P 1'
#
loop_
_entity.id
_entity.type
_entity.pdbx_description
1 polymer ?
#
loop_
_entity_poly.entity_id
_entity_poly.type
_entity_poly.pdbx_seq_one_letter_code
_entity_poly.pdbx_strand_id
1 'polypeptide(L)'
;MKIKQIIFPAFVFFFFVSTSIFAQTLVPGGTVSGVWTNAGSPYIVEGTITIADNDSLVIEPGVEVRFKPGSTSLRVFRGQKLIAIGTQDSMIHFTSDSANPAPGDWLHIYLNGNGYGSILKYCRVENSQNGVYCRAWVSGCQDGDNYSIIENCEFTNISNIGIWCEGDADTGSGCTIPRLGDCSPVIKGNKIFNNQKWGIYLAAWNGILANSFVGAEISNNVIFNNNSDGIRSFYDDPVFPKIFNNTIYGNGGYGIHFLNNPDTTYYTIENNIISSNNGGIYSENSTLPIIRYNDVWQNNNNDYFNFSPPQTDISVDPLFVDANSNDFSLNCLSECIDAGNPDSPYDPDGSIADIGAVWFDFSSIGCTTSNNSPICEGADLLLTADGGISYTWIGPNGFSSSDQNPVLSKVTADMAGDYSVTITTNDGCQAKFTNNVEVNPLPTAEIAGNYEFCAGSNTILSASGGTGYEWNTGDTTILITIGNAGEYSVTVTDDNGCMESATVMVESNPLPDAEISGGLSYCEGSLTMLTASGGTSFMWSTGETTASITAGNAGEYSVTVINDNGCMDSVTVMVESNPLPDAEISGELSFCEGSLTMLTASGGTSFMWNTGETTATITASSSGAYSVLVTDDNGCTNAATVMVETNPLPDAAISGTLSFCAGSNTELTAVGGTEYEWSTGENTASITASSAGDYSVTVTDVNGCTDSATEMVVSNPLPSVEISGTLTFCESSSTTLTASGGASFAWNTGEITATITVYVAGEYIVTVTDDNGCTDAESVSVTVNSLPVVTLMLPTDTFCLMESNIELMGGMPAGGTYSGPGVTNNVFEPSVAGVGTRTITYLFTDSNGCQNVDSQEITVVDCTSGISRIQDNISVLVFPNPSIGDFSVLFNGWTGRKQIQVFDARGRVVFSDSRETDRFEVSGLSSGIYFVQVSNGEYVDLKKIIVQ
;
A
#
# COMPACT_ATOMS: atom_id res chain seq x y z
N MET A 1 13.21 -21.44 -21.27
CA MET A 1 12.59 -21.00 -22.55
C MET A 1 11.16 -20.61 -22.21
N LYS A 2 10.67 -19.37 -22.41
CA LYS A 2 11.36 -18.12 -22.81
C LYS A 2 11.88 -17.35 -21.58
N ILE A 3 12.41 -16.14 -21.77
CA ILE A 3 12.97 -15.28 -20.71
C ILE A 3 11.94 -14.19 -20.35
N LYS A 4 11.70 -13.97 -19.06
CA LYS A 4 11.22 -12.68 -18.50
C LYS A 4 12.40 -12.03 -17.79
N GLN A 5 12.52 -10.70 -17.87
CA GLN A 5 13.66 -9.95 -17.35
C GLN A 5 13.21 -9.04 -16.20
N ILE A 6 14.01 -9.03 -15.13
CA ILE A 6 13.93 -8.18 -13.92
C ILE A 6 14.83 -6.93 -14.23
N ILE A 7 14.83 -5.74 -13.62
CA ILE A 7 14.82 -5.24 -12.22
C ILE A 7 14.41 -3.73 -12.34
N PHE A 8 13.61 -3.09 -11.48
CA PHE A 8 13.92 -2.61 -10.13
C PHE A 8 12.66 -2.11 -9.38
N PRO A 9 12.52 -2.36 -8.07
CA PRO A 9 11.81 -1.49 -7.15
C PRO A 9 12.78 -0.53 -6.43
N ALA A 10 12.41 0.74 -6.27
CA ALA A 10 13.14 1.70 -5.44
C ALA A 10 12.40 1.90 -4.11
N PHE A 11 13.01 1.47 -3.00
CA PHE A 11 12.51 1.78 -1.65
C PHE A 11 12.71 3.27 -1.35
N VAL A 12 11.64 3.97 -0.97
CA VAL A 12 11.70 5.32 -0.40
C VAL A 12 10.84 5.33 0.86
N PHE A 13 11.48 5.44 2.02
CA PHE A 13 10.78 5.73 3.28
C PHE A 13 10.23 7.16 3.24
N PHE A 14 8.92 7.32 3.45
CA PHE A 14 8.33 8.63 3.72
C PHE A 14 8.18 8.83 5.23
N PHE A 15 8.80 9.91 5.73
CA PHE A 15 8.45 10.49 7.03
C PHE A 15 7.33 11.51 6.84
N PHE A 16 6.42 11.60 7.82
CA PHE A 16 5.32 12.57 7.79
C PHE A 16 5.82 14.03 7.83
N VAL A 17 5.44 14.82 6.82
CA VAL A 17 5.27 16.28 6.93
C VAL A 17 4.05 16.68 6.12
N SER A 18 3.10 17.40 6.72
CA SER A 18 1.84 17.78 6.09
C SER A 18 1.92 19.14 5.38
N THR A 19 2.05 19.11 4.04
CA THR A 19 1.74 20.26 3.18
C THR A 19 1.05 19.78 1.90
N SER A 20 -0.21 20.17 1.70
CA SER A 20 -0.96 19.85 0.49
C SER A 20 -0.46 20.67 -0.71
N ILE A 21 0.52 20.12 -1.42
CA ILE A 21 1.00 20.66 -2.70
C ILE A 21 0.15 20.01 -3.80
N PHE A 22 -0.61 20.81 -4.55
CA PHE A 22 -1.34 20.33 -5.72
C PHE A 22 -0.37 19.74 -6.75
N ALA A 23 -0.63 18.51 -7.18
CA ALA A 23 0.28 17.76 -8.04
C ALA A 23 -0.03 18.03 -9.53
N GLN A 24 0.75 18.90 -10.16
CA GLN A 24 0.74 19.07 -11.61
C GLN A 24 1.11 17.75 -12.32
N THR A 25 0.37 17.36 -13.36
CA THR A 25 0.64 16.12 -14.10
C THR A 25 1.44 16.43 -15.36
N LEU A 26 2.68 15.93 -15.46
CA LEU A 26 3.48 16.06 -16.68
C LEU A 26 3.05 15.01 -17.73
N VAL A 27 2.81 15.45 -18.96
CA VAL A 27 2.40 14.61 -20.10
C VAL A 27 3.42 14.78 -21.24
N PRO A 28 4.46 13.92 -21.36
CA PRO A 28 5.60 14.13 -22.26
C PRO A 28 5.31 14.11 -23.78
N GLY A 29 4.07 13.84 -24.20
CA GLY A 29 3.70 13.54 -25.58
C GLY A 29 3.58 12.03 -25.84
N GLY A 30 3.05 11.68 -27.02
CA GLY A 30 2.74 10.29 -27.40
C GLY A 30 1.29 9.88 -27.09
N THR A 31 1.05 8.58 -26.97
CA THR A 31 -0.30 8.02 -26.84
C THR A 31 -0.85 8.12 -25.42
N VAL A 32 -2.10 8.58 -25.27
CA VAL A 32 -2.83 8.72 -23.99
C VAL A 32 -4.24 8.12 -24.09
N SER A 33 -4.82 7.68 -22.98
CA SER A 33 -6.25 7.35 -22.84
C SER A 33 -6.66 7.32 -21.38
N GLY A 34 -7.94 7.03 -21.10
CA GLY A 34 -8.52 7.02 -19.76
C GLY A 34 -9.19 8.35 -19.40
N VAL A 35 -9.22 8.69 -18.11
CA VAL A 35 -9.90 9.89 -17.58
C VAL A 35 -8.87 10.88 -17.02
N TRP A 36 -8.98 12.15 -17.40
CA TRP A 36 -8.29 13.26 -16.77
C TRP A 36 -9.23 13.96 -15.80
N THR A 37 -8.79 14.11 -14.55
CA THR A 37 -9.61 14.52 -13.41
C THR A 37 -9.00 15.75 -12.71
N ASN A 38 -9.79 16.44 -11.90
CA ASN A 38 -9.30 17.61 -11.15
C ASN A 38 -8.11 17.28 -10.21
N ALA A 39 -7.94 16.03 -9.80
CA ALA A 39 -6.83 15.61 -8.94
C ALA A 39 -5.47 15.62 -9.67
N GLY A 40 -5.45 15.54 -11.00
CA GLY A 40 -4.23 15.66 -11.82
C GLY A 40 -4.02 17.05 -12.46
N SER A 41 -4.96 17.97 -12.25
CA SER A 41 -4.95 19.31 -12.83
C SER A 41 -3.89 20.22 -12.16
N PRO A 42 -3.09 21.01 -12.90
CA PRO A 42 -3.06 21.11 -14.37
C PRO A 42 -2.25 19.99 -15.05
N TYR A 43 -2.71 19.56 -16.21
CA TYR A 43 -2.01 18.63 -17.10
C TYR A 43 -1.08 19.42 -18.04
N ILE A 44 0.24 19.25 -17.87
CA ILE A 44 1.28 19.96 -18.61
C ILE A 44 1.75 19.11 -19.80
N VAL A 45 1.28 19.46 -21.01
CA VAL A 45 1.54 18.72 -22.24
C VAL A 45 2.83 19.21 -22.91
N GLU A 46 3.89 18.40 -22.86
CA GLU A 46 5.23 18.76 -23.35
C GLU A 46 5.48 18.40 -24.82
N GLY A 47 4.61 17.59 -25.43
CA GLY A 47 4.73 17.12 -26.81
C GLY A 47 3.40 17.18 -27.58
N THR A 48 3.34 16.57 -28.75
CA THR A 48 2.04 16.23 -29.35
C THR A 48 1.54 14.94 -28.73
N ILE A 49 0.28 14.93 -28.25
CA ILE A 49 -0.41 13.74 -27.75
C ILE A 49 -1.42 13.23 -28.77
N THR A 50 -1.57 11.91 -28.81
CA THR A 50 -2.62 11.22 -29.58
C THR A 50 -3.43 10.33 -28.64
N ILE A 51 -4.69 10.06 -28.97
CA ILE A 51 -5.46 9.10 -28.19
C ILE A 51 -5.05 7.66 -28.59
N ALA A 52 -5.33 6.63 -27.78
CA ALA A 52 -5.09 5.23 -28.12
C ALA A 52 -6.16 4.69 -29.11
N ASP A 53 -5.76 3.76 -29.98
CA ASP A 53 -6.62 3.25 -31.05
C ASP A 53 -7.77 2.38 -30.51
N ASN A 54 -9.02 2.75 -30.83
CA ASN A 54 -10.26 2.19 -30.28
C ASN A 54 -10.49 2.49 -28.79
N ASP A 55 -9.86 3.56 -28.27
CA ASP A 55 -9.97 4.03 -26.89
C ASP A 55 -10.45 5.49 -26.85
N SER A 56 -10.79 5.96 -25.64
CA SER A 56 -11.21 7.33 -25.37
C SER A 56 -10.26 8.08 -24.43
N LEU A 57 -10.15 9.39 -24.61
CA LEU A 57 -9.72 10.31 -23.56
C LEU A 57 -10.95 11.07 -23.05
N VAL A 58 -11.27 10.88 -21.78
CA VAL A 58 -12.30 11.66 -21.08
C VAL A 58 -11.62 12.77 -20.29
N ILE A 59 -12.18 13.98 -20.31
CA ILE A 59 -11.69 15.12 -19.52
C ILE A 59 -12.88 15.68 -18.73
N GLU A 60 -12.75 15.71 -17.41
CA GLU A 60 -13.80 16.11 -16.45
C GLU A 60 -13.95 17.65 -16.31
N PRO A 61 -15.10 18.15 -15.80
CA PRO A 61 -15.31 19.57 -15.54
C PRO A 61 -14.24 20.20 -14.63
N GLY A 62 -13.73 21.37 -15.02
CA GLY A 62 -12.73 22.14 -14.27
C GLY A 62 -11.27 21.79 -14.52
N VAL A 63 -10.99 20.74 -15.32
CA VAL A 63 -9.61 20.34 -15.63
C VAL A 63 -8.91 21.39 -16.50
N GLU A 64 -7.69 21.75 -16.11
CA GLU A 64 -6.81 22.65 -16.85
C GLU A 64 -5.75 21.83 -17.61
N VAL A 65 -5.57 22.14 -18.89
CA VAL A 65 -4.61 21.49 -19.80
C VAL A 65 -3.72 22.58 -20.40
N ARG A 66 -2.44 22.59 -20.02
CA ARG A 66 -1.45 23.57 -20.46
C ARG A 66 -0.49 22.95 -21.47
N PHE A 67 -0.46 23.47 -22.69
CA PHE A 67 0.46 23.02 -23.73
C PHE A 67 1.76 23.84 -23.69
N LYS A 68 2.92 23.18 -23.70
CA LYS A 68 4.20 23.89 -23.75
C LYS A 68 4.40 24.58 -25.10
N PRO A 69 4.91 25.82 -25.15
CA PRO A 69 5.09 26.55 -26.40
C PRO A 69 5.95 25.79 -27.44
N GLY A 70 5.44 25.68 -28.66
CA GLY A 70 6.04 24.94 -29.78
C GLY A 70 5.01 24.07 -30.53
N SER A 71 5.48 22.98 -31.13
CA SER A 71 4.66 22.07 -31.95
C SER A 71 3.82 21.08 -31.13
N THR A 72 3.28 21.52 -29.99
CA THR A 72 2.39 20.75 -29.11
C THR A 72 0.95 20.78 -29.63
N SER A 73 0.22 19.67 -29.48
CA SER A 73 -1.17 19.53 -29.90
C SER A 73 -1.82 18.29 -29.29
N LEU A 74 -3.15 18.31 -29.14
CA LEU A 74 -3.96 17.11 -28.87
C LEU A 74 -4.53 16.65 -30.21
N ARG A 75 -4.34 15.38 -30.60
CA ARG A 75 -4.84 14.83 -31.87
C ARG A 75 -5.66 13.57 -31.69
N VAL A 76 -6.84 13.57 -32.28
CA VAL A 76 -7.74 12.42 -32.40
C VAL A 76 -7.69 11.92 -33.84
N PHE A 77 -7.38 10.64 -34.02
CA PHE A 77 -7.33 9.98 -35.33
C PHE A 77 -8.44 8.91 -35.48
N ARG A 78 -8.46 8.20 -36.61
CA ARG A 78 -9.45 7.17 -36.93
C ARG A 78 -9.56 6.11 -35.82
N GLY A 79 -10.78 5.88 -35.34
CA GLY A 79 -11.06 4.94 -34.25
C GLY A 79 -10.77 5.49 -32.84
N GLN A 80 -10.41 6.76 -32.69
CA GLN A 80 -10.10 7.38 -31.39
C GLN A 80 -11.19 8.40 -31.03
N LYS A 81 -11.40 8.67 -29.72
CA LYS A 81 -12.46 9.60 -29.27
C LYS A 81 -12.03 10.52 -28.13
N LEU A 82 -12.26 11.82 -28.28
CA LEU A 82 -12.16 12.80 -27.18
C LEU A 82 -13.56 13.08 -26.60
N ILE A 83 -13.68 13.05 -25.27
CA ILE A 83 -14.89 13.41 -24.52
C ILE A 83 -14.51 14.43 -23.45
N ALA A 84 -14.45 15.71 -23.82
CA ALA A 84 -14.21 16.82 -22.91
C ALA A 84 -15.55 17.50 -22.61
N ILE A 85 -16.14 17.26 -21.45
CA ILE A 85 -17.45 17.80 -21.05
C ILE A 85 -17.31 18.49 -19.70
N GLY A 86 -17.26 19.82 -19.72
CA GLY A 86 -17.31 20.66 -18.52
C GLY A 86 -18.73 21.03 -18.11
N THR A 87 -18.84 22.02 -17.22
CA THR A 87 -20.10 22.72 -16.90
C THR A 87 -19.91 24.23 -17.01
N GLN A 88 -21.00 25.00 -16.98
CA GLN A 88 -20.95 26.47 -17.06
C GLN A 88 -20.09 27.09 -15.93
N ASP A 89 -20.14 26.53 -14.72
CA ASP A 89 -19.36 27.01 -13.57
C ASP A 89 -17.99 26.32 -13.44
N SER A 90 -17.74 25.25 -14.21
CA SER A 90 -16.52 24.43 -14.16
C SER A 90 -16.09 24.03 -15.58
N MET A 91 -15.67 25.04 -16.36
CA MET A 91 -15.22 24.84 -17.74
C MET A 91 -13.85 24.16 -17.82
N ILE A 92 -13.65 23.31 -18.83
CA ILE A 92 -12.34 22.71 -19.13
C ILE A 92 -11.46 23.73 -19.84
N HIS A 93 -10.26 24.00 -19.34
CA HIS A 93 -9.41 25.11 -19.83
C HIS A 93 -8.17 24.61 -20.56
N PHE A 94 -8.14 24.77 -21.87
CA PHE A 94 -7.00 24.47 -22.75
C PHE A 94 -6.22 25.76 -23.06
N THR A 95 -4.98 25.85 -22.57
CA THR A 95 -4.16 27.08 -22.67
C THR A 95 -2.66 26.78 -22.81
N SER A 96 -1.82 27.81 -22.75
CA SER A 96 -0.36 27.72 -22.84
C SER A 96 0.29 27.54 -21.46
N ASP A 97 1.36 26.75 -21.37
CA ASP A 97 2.25 26.67 -20.20
C ASP A 97 3.28 27.83 -20.15
N SER A 98 3.19 28.79 -21.07
CA SER A 98 4.01 30.00 -21.06
C SER A 98 3.71 30.87 -19.84
N ALA A 99 4.77 31.39 -19.19
CA ALA A 99 4.64 32.42 -18.15
C ALA A 99 4.05 33.75 -18.67
N ASN A 100 4.01 33.95 -19.99
CA ASN A 100 3.24 35.00 -20.66
C ASN A 100 2.57 34.38 -21.91
N PRO A 101 1.35 33.83 -21.79
CA PRO A 101 0.66 33.20 -22.92
C PRO A 101 0.47 34.13 -24.11
N ALA A 102 0.80 33.65 -25.30
CA ALA A 102 0.69 34.39 -26.55
C ALA A 102 -0.11 33.61 -27.61
N PRO A 103 -0.83 34.28 -28.54
CA PRO A 103 -1.49 33.62 -29.66
C PRO A 103 -0.50 32.83 -30.51
N GLY A 104 -0.72 31.52 -30.64
CA GLY A 104 0.12 30.63 -31.42
C GLY A 104 1.23 29.94 -30.62
N ASP A 105 1.20 30.00 -29.28
CA ASP A 105 2.12 29.25 -28.43
C ASP A 105 2.04 27.74 -28.71
N TRP A 106 0.84 27.18 -28.84
CA TRP A 106 0.59 25.76 -29.15
C TRP A 106 -0.28 25.62 -30.41
N LEU A 107 -0.30 24.46 -31.06
CA LEU A 107 -0.87 24.35 -32.41
C LEU A 107 -2.42 24.40 -32.42
N HIS A 108 -3.08 23.35 -31.94
CA HIS A 108 -4.55 23.20 -31.97
C HIS A 108 -4.98 21.88 -31.30
N ILE A 109 -6.29 21.75 -31.05
CA ILE A 109 -6.97 20.46 -30.86
C ILE A 109 -7.40 19.94 -32.24
N TYR A 110 -6.89 18.78 -32.66
CA TYR A 110 -7.21 18.14 -33.95
C TYR A 110 -8.23 17.02 -33.76
N LEU A 111 -9.39 17.11 -34.42
CA LEU A 111 -10.49 16.14 -34.31
C LEU A 111 -10.72 15.49 -35.68
N ASN A 112 -10.14 14.32 -35.93
CA ASN A 112 -10.16 13.63 -37.23
C ASN A 112 -10.45 12.12 -37.05
N GLY A 113 -11.67 11.82 -36.62
CA GLY A 113 -12.19 10.45 -36.50
C GLY A 113 -12.81 9.93 -37.80
N ASN A 114 -12.87 8.60 -37.93
CA ASN A 114 -13.85 7.90 -38.77
C ASN A 114 -14.57 6.87 -37.89
N GLY A 115 -15.90 6.94 -37.84
CA GLY A 115 -16.80 6.01 -37.16
C GLY A 115 -17.19 6.37 -35.73
N TYR A 116 -16.55 7.38 -35.10
CA TYR A 116 -16.86 7.81 -33.73
C TYR A 116 -16.64 9.31 -33.53
N GLY A 117 -17.73 10.05 -33.30
CA GLY A 117 -17.72 11.48 -33.02
C GLY A 117 -17.00 11.87 -31.72
N SER A 118 -16.30 13.00 -31.73
CA SER A 118 -15.65 13.61 -30.55
C SER A 118 -16.47 14.79 -30.01
N ILE A 119 -16.40 15.01 -28.70
CA ILE A 119 -17.26 15.95 -27.97
C ILE A 119 -16.41 16.93 -27.16
N LEU A 120 -16.59 18.22 -27.42
CA LEU A 120 -16.13 19.33 -26.59
C LEU A 120 -17.36 20.12 -26.14
N LYS A 121 -17.63 20.16 -24.82
CA LYS A 121 -18.68 20.99 -24.22
C LYS A 121 -18.16 21.78 -23.02
N TYR A 122 -18.64 23.02 -22.86
CA TYR A 122 -18.29 23.90 -21.74
C TYR A 122 -16.78 23.96 -21.49
N CYS A 123 -16.06 24.49 -22.47
CA CYS A 123 -14.60 24.51 -22.50
C CYS A 123 -14.09 25.90 -22.89
N ARG A 124 -12.84 26.21 -22.57
CA ARG A 124 -12.16 27.44 -22.99
C ARG A 124 -10.85 27.08 -23.67
N VAL A 125 -10.69 27.51 -24.92
CA VAL A 125 -9.51 27.25 -25.76
C VAL A 125 -8.87 28.59 -26.11
N GLU A 126 -7.62 28.76 -25.71
CA GLU A 126 -6.91 30.04 -25.88
C GLU A 126 -5.41 29.89 -26.12
N ASN A 127 -4.80 30.96 -26.64
CA ASN A 127 -3.35 31.07 -26.89
C ASN A 127 -2.81 30.09 -27.95
N SER A 128 -3.68 29.46 -28.74
CA SER A 128 -3.30 28.48 -29.76
C SER A 128 -3.10 29.10 -31.16
N GLN A 129 -2.62 28.32 -32.12
CA GLN A 129 -2.51 28.71 -33.52
C GLN A 129 -3.89 28.66 -34.20
N ASN A 130 -4.60 27.53 -34.07
CA ASN A 130 -6.04 27.42 -34.29
C ASN A 130 -6.67 26.84 -33.01
N GLY A 131 -7.93 27.15 -32.69
CA GLY A 131 -8.58 26.60 -31.49
C GLY A 131 -8.84 25.10 -31.64
N VAL A 132 -9.85 24.79 -32.44
CA VAL A 132 -10.16 23.42 -32.89
C VAL A 132 -10.02 23.33 -34.40
N TYR A 133 -9.38 22.25 -34.87
CA TYR A 133 -9.34 21.82 -36.26
C TYR A 133 -10.12 20.51 -36.38
N CYS A 134 -11.37 20.61 -36.81
CA CYS A 134 -12.27 19.50 -37.11
C CYS A 134 -12.01 18.99 -38.53
N ARG A 135 -11.95 17.68 -38.73
CA ARG A 135 -11.91 17.06 -40.06
C ARG A 135 -12.83 15.86 -40.16
N ALA A 136 -13.68 15.87 -41.19
CA ALA A 136 -14.62 14.77 -41.50
C ALA A 136 -14.22 14.08 -42.80
N TRP A 137 -14.31 12.75 -42.82
CA TRP A 137 -14.11 11.92 -44.02
C TRP A 137 -15.36 11.09 -44.28
N VAL A 138 -15.98 11.26 -45.44
CA VAL A 138 -17.10 10.41 -45.89
C VAL A 138 -16.57 9.36 -46.89
N SER A 139 -15.87 8.36 -46.35
CA SER A 139 -15.33 7.24 -47.13
C SER A 139 -16.20 5.98 -46.98
N GLY A 140 -17.34 5.96 -47.68
CA GLY A 140 -18.31 4.85 -47.67
C GLY A 140 -19.31 4.92 -46.51
N CYS A 141 -20.58 5.18 -46.82
CA CYS A 141 -21.68 5.34 -45.85
C CYS A 141 -22.20 3.99 -45.30
N GLN A 142 -21.33 3.20 -44.67
CA GLN A 142 -21.66 2.02 -43.87
C GLN A 142 -21.21 2.24 -42.42
N ASP A 143 -22.20 2.55 -41.59
CA ASP A 143 -22.25 2.45 -40.12
C ASP A 143 -21.21 3.28 -39.31
N GLY A 144 -21.64 4.40 -38.71
CA GLY A 144 -20.94 5.04 -37.58
C GLY A 144 -20.98 6.58 -37.54
N ASP A 145 -21.66 7.13 -36.52
CA ASP A 145 -21.77 8.55 -36.18
C ASP A 145 -20.41 9.28 -36.19
N ASN A 146 -20.17 10.14 -37.19
CA ASN A 146 -18.85 10.75 -37.40
C ASN A 146 -18.82 12.29 -37.27
N TYR A 147 -19.72 12.85 -36.46
CA TYR A 147 -19.81 14.28 -36.20
C TYR A 147 -18.95 14.72 -35.00
N SER A 148 -18.33 15.90 -35.09
CA SER A 148 -17.70 16.56 -33.93
C SER A 148 -18.68 17.56 -33.30
N ILE A 149 -18.93 17.45 -32.00
CA ILE A 149 -19.73 18.43 -31.24
C ILE A 149 -18.79 19.44 -30.59
N ILE A 150 -19.03 20.73 -30.84
CA ILE A 150 -18.36 21.85 -30.18
C ILE A 150 -19.46 22.77 -29.65
N GLU A 151 -19.80 22.64 -28.36
CA GLU A 151 -20.96 23.30 -27.76
C GLU A 151 -20.61 24.13 -26.50
N ASN A 152 -21.10 25.36 -26.42
CA ASN A 152 -20.96 26.26 -25.26
C ASN A 152 -19.50 26.52 -24.82
N CYS A 153 -18.53 26.49 -25.74
CA CYS A 153 -17.12 26.79 -25.46
C CYS A 153 -16.71 28.25 -25.78
N GLU A 154 -15.65 28.73 -25.15
CA GLU A 154 -14.99 30.03 -25.42
C GLU A 154 -13.71 29.83 -26.24
N PHE A 155 -13.55 30.56 -27.35
CA PHE A 155 -12.39 30.51 -28.25
C PHE A 155 -11.77 31.90 -28.39
N THR A 156 -10.61 32.15 -27.76
CA THR A 156 -10.05 33.50 -27.69
C THR A 156 -8.52 33.59 -27.71
N ASN A 157 -7.98 34.73 -28.16
CA ASN A 157 -6.55 34.99 -28.26
C ASN A 157 -5.81 33.95 -29.15
N ILE A 158 -6.45 33.51 -30.24
CA ILE A 158 -5.94 32.49 -31.18
C ILE A 158 -5.28 33.18 -32.40
N SER A 159 -4.15 32.68 -32.90
CA SER A 159 -3.34 33.38 -33.92
C SER A 159 -3.84 33.27 -35.37
N ASN A 160 -4.81 32.39 -35.65
CA ASN A 160 -5.31 32.15 -37.00
C ASN A 160 -6.83 31.98 -37.01
N ILE A 161 -7.37 30.79 -36.74
CA ILE A 161 -8.81 30.49 -36.81
C ILE A 161 -9.31 29.98 -35.45
N GLY A 162 -10.44 30.49 -34.97
CA GLY A 162 -11.12 29.98 -33.77
C GLY A 162 -11.53 28.51 -33.92
N ILE A 163 -12.42 28.22 -34.87
CA ILE A 163 -12.83 26.85 -35.25
C ILE A 163 -12.65 26.68 -36.77
N TRP A 164 -11.80 25.75 -37.19
CA TRP A 164 -11.61 25.37 -38.58
C TRP A 164 -12.17 23.97 -38.80
N CYS A 165 -13.24 23.82 -39.57
CA CYS A 165 -13.70 22.50 -40.03
C CYS A 165 -13.39 22.27 -41.51
N GLU A 166 -12.93 21.06 -41.85
CA GLU A 166 -12.57 20.64 -43.21
C GLU A 166 -13.18 19.28 -43.57
N GLY A 167 -13.76 19.15 -44.76
CA GLY A 167 -14.48 17.94 -45.18
C GLY A 167 -13.87 17.29 -46.42
N ASP A 168 -14.02 15.97 -46.55
CA ASP A 168 -13.66 15.19 -47.74
C ASP A 168 -14.75 14.13 -48.00
N ALA A 169 -15.33 14.12 -49.21
CA ALA A 169 -16.46 13.26 -49.56
C ALA A 169 -16.21 12.53 -50.90
N ASP A 170 -15.92 11.22 -50.82
CA ASP A 170 -15.69 10.38 -52.00
C ASP A 170 -17.03 10.00 -52.65
N THR A 171 -17.47 10.85 -53.58
CA THR A 171 -18.73 10.69 -54.31
C THR A 171 -18.78 9.46 -55.22
N GLY A 172 -17.66 8.73 -55.39
CA GLY A 172 -17.62 7.46 -56.12
C GLY A 172 -18.35 6.29 -55.44
N SER A 173 -18.75 6.42 -54.17
CA SER A 173 -19.26 5.29 -53.36
C SER A 173 -20.80 5.17 -53.27
N GLY A 174 -21.58 5.99 -53.99
CA GLY A 174 -23.04 5.82 -54.11
C GLY A 174 -23.88 6.16 -52.88
N CYS A 175 -23.40 7.04 -51.99
CA CYS A 175 -24.15 7.51 -50.83
C CYS A 175 -25.24 8.54 -51.24
N THR A 176 -26.40 8.50 -50.59
CA THR A 176 -27.53 9.41 -50.86
C THR A 176 -27.51 10.63 -49.94
N ILE A 177 -27.98 11.78 -50.45
CA ILE A 177 -27.91 13.09 -49.78
C ILE A 177 -28.37 13.06 -48.31
N PRO A 178 -29.46 12.39 -47.90
CA PRO A 178 -29.90 12.38 -46.49
C PRO A 178 -28.86 11.78 -45.53
N ARG A 179 -28.11 10.76 -45.94
CA ARG A 179 -27.09 10.07 -45.10
C ARG A 179 -25.78 10.85 -44.93
N LEU A 180 -25.64 11.98 -45.62
CA LEU A 180 -24.47 12.84 -45.47
C LEU A 180 -24.63 13.86 -44.32
N GLY A 181 -25.86 14.08 -43.85
CA GLY A 181 -26.16 14.96 -42.70
C GLY A 181 -25.48 14.51 -41.41
N ASP A 182 -25.50 13.20 -41.15
CA ASP A 182 -25.02 12.56 -39.92
C ASP A 182 -23.48 12.57 -39.78
N CYS A 183 -22.76 13.13 -40.75
CA CYS A 183 -21.30 13.22 -40.83
C CYS A 183 -20.75 14.64 -40.62
N SER A 184 -21.60 15.64 -40.37
CA SER A 184 -21.20 17.05 -40.29
C SER A 184 -21.03 17.55 -38.85
N PRO A 185 -20.13 18.53 -38.60
CA PRO A 185 -19.89 19.09 -37.27
C PRO A 185 -21.07 19.95 -36.78
N VAL A 186 -21.23 19.99 -35.45
CA VAL A 186 -22.19 20.85 -34.74
C VAL A 186 -21.41 21.89 -33.94
N ILE A 187 -21.57 23.17 -34.29
CA ILE A 187 -20.91 24.31 -33.66
C ILE A 187 -22.00 25.19 -33.04
N LYS A 188 -22.25 25.04 -31.74
CA LYS A 188 -23.44 25.60 -31.08
C LYS A 188 -23.12 26.39 -29.81
N GLY A 189 -23.72 27.58 -29.65
CA GLY A 189 -23.65 28.35 -28.39
C GLY A 189 -22.25 28.87 -27.98
N ASN A 190 -21.24 28.77 -28.86
CA ASN A 190 -19.86 29.13 -28.53
C ASN A 190 -19.64 30.64 -28.54
N LYS A 191 -18.69 31.14 -27.73
CA LYS A 191 -18.17 32.52 -27.82
C LYS A 191 -16.84 32.49 -28.57
N ILE A 192 -16.72 33.18 -29.71
CA ILE A 192 -15.52 33.11 -30.56
C ILE A 192 -15.00 34.53 -30.82
N PHE A 193 -13.95 34.94 -30.09
CA PHE A 193 -13.63 36.36 -29.97
C PHE A 193 -12.17 36.74 -29.76
N ASN A 194 -11.81 37.96 -30.19
CA ASN A 194 -10.44 38.52 -30.12
C ASN A 194 -9.37 37.66 -30.85
N ASN A 195 -9.75 36.91 -31.91
CA ASN A 195 -8.81 36.06 -32.65
C ASN A 195 -8.17 36.80 -33.82
N GLN A 196 -6.90 36.48 -34.13
CA GLN A 196 -6.07 37.27 -35.04
C GLN A 196 -6.43 37.17 -36.53
N LYS A 197 -7.34 36.26 -36.91
CA LYS A 197 -8.06 36.31 -38.20
C LYS A 197 -9.54 35.96 -38.02
N TRP A 198 -9.92 34.71 -38.24
CA TRP A 198 -11.31 34.30 -38.47
C TRP A 198 -11.94 33.64 -37.24
N GLY A 199 -13.26 33.81 -37.07
CA GLY A 199 -14.02 33.11 -36.05
C GLY A 199 -14.20 31.62 -36.40
N ILE A 200 -15.10 31.35 -37.35
CA ILE A 200 -15.35 30.00 -37.92
C ILE A 200 -14.90 29.98 -39.38
N TYR A 201 -14.23 28.90 -39.79
CA TYR A 201 -13.79 28.67 -41.16
C TYR A 201 -14.18 27.26 -41.63
N LEU A 202 -14.89 27.18 -42.76
CA LEU A 202 -15.29 25.93 -43.43
C LEU A 202 -14.55 25.78 -44.76
N ALA A 203 -14.06 24.57 -45.06
CA ALA A 203 -13.41 24.26 -46.33
C ALA A 203 -13.69 22.83 -46.82
N ALA A 204 -13.63 22.64 -48.14
CA ALA A 204 -13.64 21.34 -48.80
C ALA A 204 -12.24 20.90 -49.24
N TRP A 205 -11.98 19.59 -49.22
CA TRP A 205 -10.75 18.99 -49.71
C TRP A 205 -10.92 18.46 -51.15
N ASN A 206 -9.85 18.48 -51.95
CA ASN A 206 -9.75 18.00 -53.34
C ASN A 206 -10.50 18.73 -54.50
N GLY A 207 -11.38 19.70 -54.25
CA GLY A 207 -11.73 20.76 -55.22
C GLY A 207 -12.31 20.38 -56.59
N ILE A 208 -12.79 19.14 -56.76
CA ILE A 208 -13.56 18.66 -57.93
C ILE A 208 -14.53 17.58 -57.41
N LEU A 209 -15.85 17.84 -57.41
CA LEU A 209 -16.94 16.89 -57.09
C LEU A 209 -17.03 16.37 -55.63
N ALA A 210 -16.56 17.13 -54.63
CA ALA A 210 -16.58 16.70 -53.21
C ALA A 210 -17.66 17.43 -52.38
N ASN A 211 -18.82 16.80 -52.16
CA ASN A 211 -19.93 17.29 -51.31
C ASN A 211 -19.54 17.28 -49.81
N SER A 212 -18.61 18.14 -49.42
CA SER A 212 -17.68 17.88 -48.31
C SER A 212 -18.26 18.01 -46.91
N PHE A 213 -19.31 18.81 -46.74
CA PHE A 213 -20.10 18.91 -45.50
C PHE A 213 -21.57 19.05 -45.87
N VAL A 214 -22.38 18.02 -45.63
CA VAL A 214 -23.84 18.14 -45.79
C VAL A 214 -24.48 18.48 -44.45
N GLY A 215 -25.16 19.61 -44.34
CA GLY A 215 -26.01 19.90 -43.18
C GLY A 215 -25.33 20.37 -41.89
N ALA A 216 -24.07 20.83 -41.93
CA ALA A 216 -23.36 21.32 -40.74
C ALA A 216 -24.13 22.44 -40.00
N GLU A 217 -24.27 22.31 -38.68
CA GLU A 217 -25.00 23.27 -37.85
C GLU A 217 -24.04 24.31 -37.24
N ILE A 218 -24.31 25.59 -37.51
CA ILE A 218 -23.68 26.72 -36.83
C ILE A 218 -24.79 27.55 -36.19
N SER A 219 -25.10 27.28 -34.91
CA SER A 219 -26.27 27.88 -34.26
C SER A 219 -25.98 28.59 -32.93
N ASN A 220 -26.69 29.69 -32.68
CA ASN A 220 -26.70 30.38 -31.37
C ASN A 220 -25.30 30.87 -30.87
N ASN A 221 -24.28 30.94 -31.74
CA ASN A 221 -22.92 31.36 -31.36
C ASN A 221 -22.79 32.88 -31.25
N VAL A 222 -21.85 33.37 -30.44
CA VAL A 222 -21.54 34.79 -30.25
C VAL A 222 -20.11 35.07 -30.76
N ILE A 223 -19.98 35.69 -31.93
CA ILE A 223 -18.72 35.76 -32.69
C ILE A 223 -18.30 37.22 -32.86
N PHE A 224 -17.25 37.67 -32.17
CA PHE A 224 -16.97 39.11 -32.08
C PHE A 224 -15.51 39.53 -31.95
N ASN A 225 -15.20 40.76 -32.39
CA ASN A 225 -13.85 41.36 -32.32
C ASN A 225 -12.72 40.50 -32.94
N ASN A 226 -13.02 39.60 -33.87
CA ASN A 226 -11.99 38.88 -34.63
C ASN A 226 -11.45 39.80 -35.73
N ASN A 227 -10.15 39.74 -36.06
CA ASN A 227 -9.53 40.70 -37.00
C ASN A 227 -9.99 40.56 -38.47
N SER A 228 -10.66 39.46 -38.82
CA SER A 228 -11.14 39.12 -40.16
C SER A 228 -12.63 38.72 -40.09
N ASP A 229 -13.13 37.91 -41.02
CA ASP A 229 -14.54 37.52 -41.06
C ASP A 229 -14.98 36.69 -39.84
N GLY A 230 -16.23 36.87 -39.41
CA GLY A 230 -16.84 36.11 -38.31
C GLY A 230 -17.04 34.64 -38.67
N ILE A 231 -17.77 34.36 -39.75
CA ILE A 231 -17.92 33.04 -40.36
C ILE A 231 -17.46 33.12 -41.82
N ARG A 232 -16.68 32.13 -42.29
CA ARG A 232 -16.18 32.07 -43.66
C ARG A 232 -16.27 30.66 -44.27
N SER A 233 -16.64 30.56 -45.55
CA SER A 233 -16.38 29.38 -46.40
C SER A 233 -15.39 29.69 -47.51
N PHE A 234 -14.70 28.68 -48.04
CA PHE A 234 -13.75 28.83 -49.14
C PHE A 234 -13.54 27.52 -49.91
N TYR A 235 -13.71 27.59 -51.24
CA TYR A 235 -13.55 26.50 -52.22
C TYR A 235 -14.56 25.35 -52.11
N ASP A 236 -15.20 25.06 -53.25
CA ASP A 236 -15.94 23.82 -53.58
C ASP A 236 -16.86 23.27 -52.45
N ASP A 237 -17.82 24.10 -52.07
CA ASP A 237 -19.16 23.71 -51.62
C ASP A 237 -19.25 22.81 -50.37
N PRO A 238 -19.25 23.41 -49.15
CA PRO A 238 -20.09 22.89 -48.08
C PRO A 238 -21.57 22.97 -48.51
N VAL A 239 -22.28 21.84 -48.45
CA VAL A 239 -23.62 21.64 -49.00
C VAL A 239 -24.67 21.79 -47.88
N PHE A 240 -25.55 22.77 -47.97
CA PHE A 240 -26.59 23.05 -46.97
C PHE A 240 -26.10 23.29 -45.50
N PRO A 241 -25.00 24.02 -45.22
CA PRO A 241 -24.73 24.44 -43.84
C PRO A 241 -25.87 25.34 -43.33
N LYS A 242 -26.32 25.09 -42.11
CA LYS A 242 -27.41 25.83 -41.44
C LYS A 242 -26.82 26.84 -40.47
N ILE A 243 -26.99 28.13 -40.74
CA ILE A 243 -26.39 29.22 -39.95
C ILE A 243 -27.51 30.06 -39.34
N PHE A 244 -27.86 29.82 -38.08
CA PHE A 244 -29.04 30.45 -37.47
C PHE A 244 -28.88 30.92 -36.02
N ASN A 245 -29.63 31.94 -35.62
CA ASN A 245 -29.62 32.56 -34.28
C ASN A 245 -28.24 33.09 -33.82
N ASN A 246 -27.23 33.23 -34.68
CA ASN A 246 -25.90 33.67 -34.26
C ASN A 246 -25.86 35.19 -34.07
N THR A 247 -25.08 35.65 -33.09
CA THR A 247 -24.83 37.08 -32.82
C THR A 247 -23.40 37.43 -33.21
N ILE A 248 -23.21 38.13 -34.32
CA ILE A 248 -21.91 38.33 -34.97
C ILE A 248 -21.59 39.83 -35.07
N TYR A 249 -20.61 40.33 -34.32
CA TYR A 249 -20.37 41.78 -34.24
C TYR A 249 -18.93 42.25 -34.03
N GLY A 250 -18.60 43.46 -34.49
CA GLY A 250 -17.28 44.07 -34.25
C GLY A 250 -16.10 43.41 -34.97
N ASN A 251 -16.35 42.49 -35.92
CA ASN A 251 -15.30 41.76 -36.63
C ASN A 251 -14.72 42.58 -37.79
N GLY A 252 -13.41 42.44 -38.03
CA GLY A 252 -12.64 43.20 -39.02
C GLY A 252 -12.86 42.77 -40.48
N GLY A 253 -13.60 41.70 -40.72
CA GLY A 253 -14.11 41.30 -42.04
C GLY A 253 -15.63 41.38 -42.13
N TYR A 254 -16.24 40.51 -42.92
CA TYR A 254 -17.69 40.35 -42.98
C TYR A 254 -18.21 39.56 -41.77
N GLY A 255 -19.49 39.73 -41.41
CA GLY A 255 -20.14 38.85 -40.44
C GLY A 255 -20.18 37.41 -40.94
N ILE A 256 -20.63 37.22 -42.19
CA ILE A 256 -20.66 35.93 -42.88
C ILE A 256 -20.13 36.11 -44.31
N HIS A 257 -19.18 35.27 -44.74
CA HIS A 257 -18.46 35.41 -46.00
C HIS A 257 -18.35 34.06 -46.76
N PHE A 258 -18.96 33.96 -47.93
CA PHE A 258 -18.85 32.77 -48.79
C PHE A 258 -17.99 33.07 -50.03
N LEU A 259 -17.09 32.16 -50.41
CA LEU A 259 -16.11 32.40 -51.49
C LEU A 259 -16.00 31.24 -52.47
N ASN A 260 -16.25 31.52 -53.75
CA ASN A 260 -16.14 30.57 -54.86
C ASN A 260 -17.02 29.32 -54.66
N ASN A 261 -18.34 29.52 -54.63
CA ASN A 261 -19.33 28.45 -54.52
C ASN A 261 -20.12 28.34 -55.83
N PRO A 262 -19.72 27.49 -56.79
CA PRO A 262 -20.36 27.42 -58.11
C PRO A 262 -21.67 26.63 -58.15
N ASP A 263 -21.87 25.63 -57.28
CA ASP A 263 -22.92 24.61 -57.42
C ASP A 263 -23.84 24.45 -56.16
N THR A 264 -23.64 25.22 -55.08
CA THR A 264 -24.45 25.12 -53.84
C THR A 264 -25.92 25.47 -54.05
N THR A 265 -26.78 24.46 -54.19
CA THR A 265 -28.21 24.63 -54.48
C THR A 265 -28.99 25.53 -53.50
N TYR A 266 -28.60 25.64 -52.22
CA TYR A 266 -28.96 26.75 -51.33
C TYR A 266 -28.10 26.79 -50.05
N TYR A 267 -28.04 27.97 -49.41
CA TYR A 267 -27.62 28.19 -48.03
C TYR A 267 -28.84 28.52 -47.17
N THR A 268 -28.88 28.07 -45.91
CA THR A 268 -29.94 28.41 -44.94
C THR A 268 -29.37 29.37 -43.89
N ILE A 269 -29.81 30.64 -43.95
CA ILE A 269 -29.35 31.70 -43.05
C ILE A 269 -30.57 32.38 -42.41
N GLU A 270 -30.72 32.24 -41.09
CA GLU A 270 -31.97 32.57 -40.41
C GLU A 270 -31.77 33.22 -39.02
N ASN A 271 -32.47 34.32 -38.75
CA ASN A 271 -32.53 35.01 -37.45
C ASN A 271 -31.15 35.43 -36.88
N ASN A 272 -30.12 35.66 -37.70
CA ASN A 272 -28.81 36.08 -37.21
C ASN A 272 -28.79 37.60 -36.95
N ILE A 273 -28.12 38.00 -35.87
CA ILE A 273 -27.92 39.40 -35.49
C ILE A 273 -26.51 39.81 -35.92
N ILE A 274 -26.39 40.65 -36.96
CA ILE A 274 -25.12 41.00 -37.58
C ILE A 274 -24.92 42.51 -37.53
N SER A 275 -23.99 43.02 -36.70
CA SER A 275 -23.82 44.46 -36.48
C SER A 275 -22.36 44.89 -36.33
N SER A 276 -22.02 46.13 -36.68
CA SER A 276 -20.69 46.72 -36.44
C SER A 276 -19.47 45.96 -37.00
N ASN A 277 -19.68 45.05 -37.97
CA ASN A 277 -18.61 44.38 -38.71
C ASN A 277 -18.22 45.24 -39.93
N ASN A 278 -17.07 44.98 -40.55
CA ASN A 278 -16.71 45.66 -41.81
C ASN A 278 -17.62 45.29 -43.00
N GLY A 279 -18.40 44.20 -42.91
CA GLY A 279 -19.49 43.90 -43.83
C GLY A 279 -20.55 42.97 -43.22
N GLY A 280 -21.72 42.87 -43.87
CA GLY A 280 -22.83 42.02 -43.42
C GLY A 280 -22.68 40.54 -43.82
N ILE A 281 -23.60 40.04 -44.64
CA ILE A 281 -23.51 38.75 -45.33
C ILE A 281 -23.05 39.00 -46.76
N TYR A 282 -22.00 38.32 -47.22
CA TYR A 282 -21.46 38.47 -48.58
C TYR A 282 -21.07 37.13 -49.21
N SER A 283 -21.16 37.06 -50.54
CA SER A 283 -20.85 35.86 -51.33
C SER A 283 -20.15 36.28 -52.63
N GLU A 284 -18.92 35.82 -52.84
CA GLU A 284 -18.19 36.03 -54.10
C GLU A 284 -18.41 34.87 -55.07
N ASN A 285 -18.66 35.21 -56.34
CA ASN A 285 -18.77 34.29 -57.48
C ASN A 285 -19.87 33.21 -57.37
N SER A 286 -20.96 33.47 -56.63
CA SER A 286 -22.14 32.58 -56.59
C SER A 286 -23.17 32.93 -57.66
N THR A 287 -23.85 31.91 -58.17
CA THR A 287 -24.89 31.95 -59.22
C THR A 287 -26.31 31.68 -58.68
N LEU A 288 -26.45 31.46 -57.36
CA LEU A 288 -27.61 30.80 -56.75
C LEU A 288 -28.22 31.63 -55.61
N PRO A 289 -29.55 31.53 -55.37
CA PRO A 289 -30.26 32.40 -54.43
C PRO A 289 -29.91 32.07 -52.97
N ILE A 290 -29.50 33.09 -52.21
CA ILE A 290 -29.33 32.99 -50.76
C ILE A 290 -30.70 33.19 -50.10
N ILE A 291 -31.28 32.13 -49.56
CA ILE A 291 -32.52 32.22 -48.78
C ILE A 291 -32.18 32.81 -47.40
N ARG A 292 -32.72 33.99 -47.11
CA ARG A 292 -32.57 34.70 -45.84
C ARG A 292 -33.93 34.83 -45.16
N TYR A 293 -34.00 34.52 -43.88
CA TYR A 293 -35.19 34.77 -43.05
C TYR A 293 -34.83 35.59 -41.82
N ASN A 294 -35.38 36.80 -41.71
CA ASN A 294 -35.34 37.64 -40.51
C ASN A 294 -33.92 37.95 -39.94
N ASP A 295 -32.87 37.84 -40.75
CA ASP A 295 -31.54 38.34 -40.36
C ASP A 295 -31.60 39.86 -40.16
N VAL A 296 -31.09 40.35 -39.02
CA VAL A 296 -31.03 41.77 -38.71
C VAL A 296 -29.62 42.28 -38.97
N TRP A 297 -29.45 43.07 -40.04
CA TRP A 297 -28.19 43.74 -40.32
C TRP A 297 -28.22 45.20 -39.87
N GLN A 298 -27.23 45.59 -39.06
CA GLN A 298 -26.96 46.99 -38.70
C GLN A 298 -25.62 47.42 -39.31
N ASN A 299 -25.65 48.40 -40.20
CA ASN A 299 -24.45 48.94 -40.82
C ASN A 299 -23.71 49.93 -39.88
N ASN A 300 -22.52 50.39 -40.30
CA ASN A 300 -21.70 51.32 -39.52
C ASN A 300 -22.27 52.76 -39.42
N ASN A 301 -23.48 53.01 -39.96
CA ASN A 301 -24.23 54.27 -39.85
C ASN A 301 -25.47 54.17 -38.92
N ASN A 302 -25.74 52.98 -38.35
CA ASN A 302 -26.98 52.62 -37.63
C ASN A 302 -28.26 52.47 -38.51
N ASP A 303 -28.13 52.24 -39.81
CA ASP A 303 -29.27 51.81 -40.62
C ASP A 303 -29.58 50.33 -40.35
N TYR A 304 -30.85 50.02 -40.08
CA TYR A 304 -31.35 48.66 -39.87
C TYR A 304 -31.98 48.11 -41.15
N PHE A 305 -31.47 46.97 -41.63
CA PHE A 305 -32.07 46.22 -42.74
C PHE A 305 -32.71 44.94 -42.19
N ASN A 306 -34.00 44.77 -42.47
CA ASN A 306 -34.79 43.57 -42.14
C ASN A 306 -35.23 42.90 -43.45
N PHE A 307 -34.94 41.60 -43.61
CA PHE A 307 -35.23 40.84 -44.82
C PHE A 307 -36.44 39.93 -44.62
N SER A 308 -37.60 40.32 -45.16
CA SER A 308 -38.83 39.52 -45.16
C SER A 308 -39.84 40.12 -46.16
N PRO A 309 -40.65 39.33 -46.91
CA PRO A 309 -40.63 37.87 -47.08
C PRO A 309 -39.76 37.49 -48.32
N PRO A 310 -39.82 36.30 -48.96
CA PRO A 310 -38.68 35.76 -49.73
C PRO A 310 -38.37 36.55 -51.00
N GLN A 311 -37.14 37.09 -51.07
CA GLN A 311 -36.55 37.66 -52.28
C GLN A 311 -35.78 36.59 -53.04
N THR A 312 -36.38 36.01 -54.08
CA THR A 312 -35.62 35.32 -55.14
C THR A 312 -34.96 36.37 -56.02
N ASP A 313 -33.77 36.83 -55.61
CA ASP A 313 -33.07 37.97 -56.22
C ASP A 313 -32.51 37.59 -57.61
N ILE A 314 -33.34 37.74 -58.65
CA ILE A 314 -32.98 37.55 -60.05
C ILE A 314 -32.32 38.84 -60.55
N SER A 315 -31.01 38.82 -60.70
CA SER A 315 -30.21 39.99 -61.05
C SER A 315 -30.31 40.42 -62.53
N VAL A 316 -31.41 41.05 -62.95
CA VAL A 316 -31.48 41.96 -64.13
C VAL A 316 -32.69 42.91 -64.08
N ASP A 317 -32.41 44.21 -64.25
CA ASP A 317 -33.27 45.39 -64.51
C ASP A 317 -34.81 45.33 -64.32
N PRO A 318 -35.40 46.18 -63.44
CA PRO A 318 -36.83 46.41 -63.40
C PRO A 318 -37.31 47.44 -64.45
N LEU A 319 -38.22 47.03 -65.34
CA LEU A 319 -39.02 47.95 -66.16
C LEU A 319 -40.18 48.53 -65.33
N PHE A 320 -40.26 49.86 -65.26
CA PHE A 320 -41.40 50.55 -64.65
C PHE A 320 -42.65 50.48 -65.55
N VAL A 321 -43.82 50.24 -64.93
CA VAL A 321 -45.13 50.58 -65.48
C VAL A 321 -45.84 51.47 -64.46
N ASP A 322 -46.17 52.70 -64.87
CA ASP A 322 -46.80 53.71 -64.02
C ASP A 322 -48.33 53.57 -64.05
N ALA A 323 -48.95 53.59 -62.86
CA ALA A 323 -50.39 53.47 -62.67
C ALA A 323 -51.04 54.86 -62.42
N ASN A 324 -50.89 55.80 -63.36
CA ASN A 324 -51.45 57.15 -63.27
C ASN A 324 -52.07 57.66 -64.60
N SER A 325 -53.28 57.21 -64.93
CA SER A 325 -54.14 57.90 -65.90
C SER A 325 -55.63 57.74 -65.57
N ASN A 326 -56.24 58.79 -65.00
CA ASN A 326 -57.69 58.87 -64.82
C ASN A 326 -58.39 59.13 -66.17
N ASP A 327 -59.12 58.16 -66.71
CA ASP A 327 -60.23 58.41 -67.64
C ASP A 327 -61.26 57.25 -67.62
N PHE A 328 -62.39 57.46 -68.30
CA PHE A 328 -63.57 56.60 -68.45
C PHE A 328 -64.63 56.64 -67.34
N SER A 329 -65.30 57.80 -67.26
CA SER A 329 -66.75 57.82 -67.01
C SER A 329 -67.52 57.61 -68.33
N LEU A 330 -68.44 56.64 -68.39
CA LEU A 330 -69.40 56.52 -69.51
C LEU A 330 -70.84 56.56 -68.99
N ASN A 331 -71.62 57.54 -69.44
CA ASN A 331 -73.05 57.66 -69.11
C ASN A 331 -73.90 56.93 -70.16
N CYS A 332 -74.89 56.16 -69.70
CA CYS A 332 -75.81 55.43 -70.58
C CYS A 332 -76.81 56.37 -71.26
N LEU A 333 -76.75 56.49 -72.60
CA LEU A 333 -77.80 57.13 -73.42
C LEU A 333 -77.87 56.52 -74.84
N SER A 334 -78.63 55.43 -75.00
CA SER A 334 -79.39 55.17 -76.24
C SER A 334 -80.32 53.97 -76.12
N GLU A 335 -81.60 54.20 -76.36
CA GLU A 335 -82.45 53.24 -77.08
C GLU A 335 -82.32 53.59 -78.59
N CYS A 336 -81.94 52.61 -79.43
CA CYS A 336 -82.82 51.97 -80.42
C CYS A 336 -83.80 52.86 -81.28
N ILE A 337 -84.16 52.59 -82.56
CA ILE A 337 -83.81 51.51 -83.53
C ILE A 337 -84.39 51.76 -84.99
N ASP A 338 -83.55 51.83 -86.05
CA ASP A 338 -83.81 51.87 -87.56
C ASP A 338 -84.80 52.91 -88.15
N ALA A 339 -84.86 53.33 -89.43
CA ALA A 339 -84.05 53.16 -90.67
C ALA A 339 -84.09 54.50 -91.47
N GLY A 340 -83.13 54.92 -92.30
CA GLY A 340 -82.60 54.28 -93.54
C GLY A 340 -82.66 55.28 -94.73
N ASN A 341 -82.37 54.85 -95.96
CA ASN A 341 -82.45 55.62 -97.23
C ASN A 341 -81.29 56.66 -97.49
N PRO A 342 -81.08 57.18 -98.74
CA PRO A 342 -79.89 56.74 -99.49
C PRO A 342 -79.17 57.80 -100.35
N ASP A 343 -77.94 58.20 -100.01
CA ASP A 343 -77.06 58.91 -100.96
C ASP A 343 -75.59 58.54 -100.74
N SER A 344 -74.81 58.50 -101.82
CA SER A 344 -73.39 58.14 -101.84
C SER A 344 -72.53 59.35 -102.20
N PRO A 345 -71.36 59.54 -101.57
CA PRO A 345 -70.13 59.22 -102.31
C PRO A 345 -68.96 58.64 -101.47
N TYR A 346 -67.92 58.21 -102.20
CA TYR A 346 -66.48 58.16 -101.86
C TYR A 346 -66.02 59.38 -101.00
N ASP A 347 -64.91 59.41 -100.26
CA ASP A 347 -63.63 58.64 -100.19
C ASP A 347 -62.89 59.08 -98.87
N PRO A 348 -61.61 58.73 -98.55
CA PRO A 348 -60.75 57.60 -98.93
C PRO A 348 -59.91 56.98 -97.77
N ASP A 349 -59.87 55.65 -97.58
CA ASP A 349 -58.74 54.99 -96.84
C ASP A 349 -58.39 53.55 -97.30
N GLY A 350 -59.37 52.77 -97.75
CA GLY A 350 -59.15 51.49 -98.44
C GLY A 350 -58.98 50.26 -97.55
N SER A 351 -59.49 50.25 -96.32
CA SER A 351 -59.64 49.01 -95.52
C SER A 351 -61.09 48.49 -95.53
N ILE A 352 -61.28 47.17 -95.41
CA ILE A 352 -62.54 46.48 -95.74
C ILE A 352 -63.40 46.25 -94.48
N ALA A 353 -64.71 46.42 -94.61
CA ALA A 353 -65.68 46.25 -93.53
C ALA A 353 -66.51 44.96 -93.64
N ASP A 354 -66.84 44.40 -92.47
CA ASP A 354 -68.01 43.55 -92.20
C ASP A 354 -68.71 44.21 -90.98
N ILE A 355 -69.77 45.02 -91.09
CA ILE A 355 -71.16 44.78 -91.57
C ILE A 355 -71.99 43.95 -90.57
N GLY A 356 -72.99 44.59 -89.94
CA GLY A 356 -73.91 43.94 -88.99
C GLY A 356 -74.98 44.84 -88.31
N ALA A 357 -75.98 45.31 -89.06
CA ALA A 357 -77.30 45.75 -88.50
C ALA A 357 -78.20 44.50 -88.29
N VAL A 358 -79.37 44.44 -87.59
CA VAL A 358 -80.64 45.21 -87.68
C VAL A 358 -81.51 44.93 -86.39
N TRP A 359 -82.24 45.79 -85.63
CA TRP A 359 -82.64 47.24 -85.68
C TRP A 359 -84.12 47.46 -86.21
N PHE A 360 -85.15 47.82 -85.40
CA PHE A 360 -86.43 48.55 -85.79
C PHE A 360 -87.43 48.98 -84.63
N ASP A 361 -87.97 50.21 -84.65
CA ASP A 361 -88.85 51.04 -83.71
C ASP A 361 -89.82 50.37 -82.67
N PHE A 362 -90.11 51.04 -81.52
CA PHE A 362 -91.48 51.48 -81.08
C PHE A 362 -91.61 52.10 -79.66
N SER A 363 -92.54 53.06 -79.52
CA SER A 363 -92.81 53.84 -78.30
C SER A 363 -93.71 53.19 -77.23
N SER A 364 -93.50 53.63 -75.98
CA SER A 364 -94.41 53.60 -74.82
C SER A 364 -94.86 52.25 -74.25
N ILE A 365 -94.42 51.98 -73.01
CA ILE A 365 -95.19 51.42 -71.88
C ILE A 365 -94.34 51.59 -70.61
N GLY A 366 -94.92 52.08 -69.51
CA GLY A 366 -94.21 52.42 -68.28
C GLY A 366 -93.90 51.24 -67.37
N CYS A 367 -93.42 50.12 -67.92
CA CYS A 367 -93.12 48.90 -67.15
C CYS A 367 -91.65 48.82 -66.74
N THR A 368 -91.38 48.35 -65.52
CA THR A 368 -90.03 48.12 -64.98
C THR A 368 -89.96 46.76 -64.29
N THR A 369 -88.78 46.15 -64.23
CA THR A 369 -88.56 44.88 -63.53
C THR A 369 -87.16 44.83 -62.91
N SER A 370 -86.99 44.13 -61.78
CA SER A 370 -85.69 43.88 -61.16
C SER A 370 -85.73 42.66 -60.23
N ASN A 371 -84.57 42.19 -59.77
CA ASN A 371 -84.45 41.17 -58.72
C ASN A 371 -83.40 41.60 -57.68
N ASN A 372 -83.24 40.83 -56.60
CA ASN A 372 -82.24 41.07 -55.54
C ASN A 372 -80.96 40.22 -55.67
N SER A 373 -80.68 39.62 -56.83
CA SER A 373 -79.50 38.76 -57.05
C SER A 373 -78.24 39.56 -57.41
N PRO A 374 -77.01 39.02 -57.23
CA PRO A 374 -76.67 37.69 -56.73
C PRO A 374 -77.06 37.45 -55.26
N ILE A 375 -77.45 36.22 -54.94
CA ILE A 375 -77.80 35.76 -53.58
C ILE A 375 -77.22 34.38 -53.30
N CYS A 376 -77.09 34.02 -52.03
CA CYS A 376 -76.66 32.68 -51.62
C CYS A 376 -77.81 31.68 -51.59
N GLU A 377 -77.50 30.39 -51.77
CA GLU A 377 -78.40 29.28 -51.55
C GLU A 377 -78.99 29.31 -50.12
N GLY A 378 -80.30 29.03 -50.02
CA GLY A 378 -81.06 29.17 -48.77
C GLY A 378 -81.60 30.58 -48.49
N ALA A 379 -81.21 31.61 -49.24
CA ALA A 379 -81.79 32.96 -49.15
C ALA A 379 -83.15 33.09 -49.88
N ASP A 380 -83.81 34.25 -49.71
CA ASP A 380 -85.09 34.56 -50.35
C ASP A 380 -84.88 35.44 -51.60
N LEU A 381 -85.28 34.93 -52.76
CA LEU A 381 -85.29 35.65 -54.04
C LEU A 381 -86.56 36.48 -54.16
N LEU A 382 -86.40 37.80 -54.20
CA LEU A 382 -87.46 38.76 -54.53
C LEU A 382 -87.37 39.12 -56.00
N LEU A 383 -88.38 38.73 -56.78
CA LEU A 383 -88.61 39.22 -58.12
C LEU A 383 -89.56 40.42 -58.07
N THR A 384 -89.35 41.42 -58.91
CA THR A 384 -90.20 42.62 -58.96
C THR A 384 -90.58 43.00 -60.38
N ALA A 385 -91.82 43.47 -60.54
CA ALA A 385 -92.34 44.05 -61.76
C ALA A 385 -93.30 45.21 -61.42
N ASP A 386 -93.46 46.18 -62.34
CA ASP A 386 -94.44 47.25 -62.20
C ASP A 386 -94.91 47.74 -63.58
N GLY A 387 -95.95 48.58 -63.60
CA GLY A 387 -96.48 49.26 -64.78
C GLY A 387 -97.62 48.55 -65.53
N GLY A 388 -98.08 47.40 -65.04
CA GLY A 388 -99.18 46.62 -65.60
C GLY A 388 -100.35 46.37 -64.64
N ILE A 389 -101.41 45.74 -65.16
CA ILE A 389 -102.57 45.28 -64.38
C ILE A 389 -102.59 43.76 -64.17
N SER A 390 -101.81 43.00 -64.95
CA SER A 390 -101.57 41.58 -64.72
C SER A 390 -100.17 41.18 -65.16
N TYR A 391 -99.63 40.20 -64.45
CA TYR A 391 -98.25 39.74 -64.58
C TYR A 391 -98.26 38.23 -64.85
N THR A 392 -97.25 37.73 -65.55
CA THR A 392 -97.07 36.28 -65.76
C THR A 392 -95.58 35.99 -65.81
N TRP A 393 -95.04 35.60 -64.66
CA TRP A 393 -93.68 35.14 -64.49
C TRP A 393 -93.52 33.69 -64.97
N ILE A 394 -92.37 33.40 -65.58
CA ILE A 394 -91.87 32.06 -65.93
C ILE A 394 -90.36 32.06 -65.67
N GLY A 395 -89.82 31.03 -65.03
CA GLY A 395 -88.38 30.94 -64.74
C GLY A 395 -87.81 29.52 -64.72
N PRO A 396 -86.57 29.36 -64.23
CA PRO A 396 -85.91 28.08 -63.95
C PRO A 396 -86.76 27.15 -63.07
N ASN A 397 -86.40 25.86 -63.05
CA ASN A 397 -87.08 24.80 -62.29
C ASN A 397 -88.62 24.75 -62.48
N GLY A 398 -89.13 25.21 -63.64
CA GLY A 398 -90.56 25.26 -63.93
C GLY A 398 -91.34 26.33 -63.15
N PHE A 399 -90.67 27.29 -62.52
CA PHE A 399 -91.30 28.37 -61.79
C PHE A 399 -92.28 29.16 -62.67
N SER A 400 -93.45 29.49 -62.11
CA SER A 400 -94.35 30.50 -62.67
C SER A 400 -95.20 31.15 -61.57
N SER A 401 -95.58 32.41 -61.76
CA SER A 401 -96.49 33.14 -60.86
C SER A 401 -97.26 34.22 -61.63
N SER A 402 -98.47 34.54 -61.17
CA SER A 402 -99.26 35.69 -61.64
C SER A 402 -99.10 36.95 -60.78
N ASP A 403 -98.32 36.87 -59.70
CA ASP A 403 -98.12 37.97 -58.77
C ASP A 403 -97.23 39.05 -59.37
N GLN A 404 -97.41 40.30 -58.93
CA GLN A 404 -96.57 41.42 -59.37
C GLN A 404 -95.12 41.25 -58.90
N ASN A 405 -94.93 41.00 -57.59
CA ASN A 405 -93.62 40.86 -56.94
C ASN A 405 -93.54 39.52 -56.17
N PRO A 406 -93.35 38.37 -56.85
CA PRO A 406 -93.28 37.08 -56.17
C PRO A 406 -91.96 36.90 -55.42
N VAL A 407 -92.02 36.22 -54.28
CA VAL A 407 -90.86 35.81 -53.47
C VAL A 407 -90.72 34.30 -53.53
N LEU A 408 -89.52 33.82 -53.87
CA LEU A 408 -89.15 32.41 -53.76
C LEU A 408 -88.26 32.26 -52.52
N SER A 409 -88.82 31.79 -51.41
CA SER A 409 -88.07 31.58 -50.18
C SER A 409 -87.18 30.34 -50.27
N LYS A 410 -85.96 30.43 -49.75
CA LYS A 410 -84.93 29.38 -49.80
C LYS A 410 -84.64 28.86 -51.22
N VAL A 411 -84.09 29.73 -52.08
CA VAL A 411 -83.63 29.30 -53.41
C VAL A 411 -82.49 28.30 -53.32
N THR A 412 -82.40 27.42 -54.33
CA THR A 412 -81.26 26.52 -54.55
C THR A 412 -80.51 26.90 -55.81
N ALA A 413 -79.30 26.36 -56.01
CA ALA A 413 -78.51 26.60 -57.23
C ALA A 413 -79.30 26.28 -58.53
N ASP A 414 -80.16 25.24 -58.52
CA ASP A 414 -81.07 24.88 -59.63
C ASP A 414 -82.15 25.94 -59.96
N MET A 415 -82.29 26.98 -59.13
CA MET A 415 -83.18 28.13 -59.37
C MET A 415 -82.46 29.31 -60.05
N ALA A 416 -81.15 29.25 -60.27
CA ALA A 416 -80.43 30.25 -61.06
C ALA A 416 -80.84 30.22 -62.54
N GLY A 417 -80.75 31.38 -63.21
CA GLY A 417 -81.06 31.55 -64.63
C GLY A 417 -82.13 32.61 -64.93
N ASP A 418 -82.71 32.54 -66.13
CA ASP A 418 -83.54 33.63 -66.69
C ASP A 418 -84.99 33.61 -66.20
N TYR A 419 -85.34 34.56 -65.34
CA TYR A 419 -86.73 34.84 -64.96
C TYR A 419 -87.36 35.84 -65.92
N SER A 420 -88.29 35.34 -66.73
CA SER A 420 -89.12 36.09 -67.66
C SER A 420 -90.41 36.57 -66.98
N VAL A 421 -90.85 37.80 -67.25
CA VAL A 421 -92.22 38.25 -66.95
C VAL A 421 -92.88 38.87 -68.17
N THR A 422 -94.10 38.42 -68.48
CA THR A 422 -95.00 39.11 -69.41
C THR A 422 -95.93 40.01 -68.59
N ILE A 423 -95.88 41.30 -68.85
CA ILE A 423 -96.70 42.32 -68.17
C ILE A 423 -97.77 42.80 -69.14
N THR A 424 -99.04 42.73 -68.74
CA THR A 424 -100.17 43.22 -69.55
C THR A 424 -100.71 44.52 -68.96
N THR A 425 -100.88 45.53 -69.83
CA THR A 425 -101.41 46.85 -69.47
C THR A 425 -102.93 46.93 -69.65
N ASN A 426 -103.54 47.98 -69.11
CA ASN A 426 -105.01 48.14 -69.08
C ASN A 426 -105.65 48.27 -70.48
N ASP A 427 -104.88 48.69 -71.49
CA ASP A 427 -105.29 48.77 -72.89
C ASP A 427 -105.03 47.46 -73.69
N GLY A 428 -104.54 46.40 -73.02
CA GLY A 428 -104.33 45.06 -73.59
C GLY A 428 -102.96 44.83 -74.22
N CYS A 429 -102.08 45.83 -74.27
CA CYS A 429 -100.72 45.68 -74.76
C CYS A 429 -99.85 44.88 -73.76
N GLN A 430 -99.01 43.98 -74.30
CA GLN A 430 -98.12 43.12 -73.54
C GLN A 430 -96.65 43.46 -73.80
N ALA A 431 -95.86 43.59 -72.74
CA ALA A 431 -94.41 43.70 -72.78
C ALA A 431 -93.78 42.51 -72.06
N LYS A 432 -92.71 41.93 -72.61
CA LYS A 432 -91.97 40.84 -71.96
C LYS A 432 -90.57 41.31 -71.58
N PHE A 433 -90.25 41.15 -70.29
CA PHE A 433 -88.92 41.40 -69.73
C PHE A 433 -88.29 40.08 -69.28
N THR A 434 -86.96 40.01 -69.23
CA THR A 434 -86.20 38.89 -68.68
C THR A 434 -85.08 39.44 -67.82
N ASN A 435 -84.96 38.97 -66.59
CA ASN A 435 -83.80 39.23 -65.73
C ASN A 435 -83.13 37.91 -65.40
N ASN A 436 -81.81 37.84 -65.53
CA ASN A 436 -81.04 36.70 -65.03
C ASN A 436 -80.96 36.76 -63.50
N VAL A 437 -80.98 35.61 -62.85
CA VAL A 437 -80.81 35.44 -61.40
C VAL A 437 -79.63 34.54 -61.14
N GLU A 438 -78.69 35.04 -60.34
CA GLU A 438 -77.52 34.29 -59.88
C GLU A 438 -77.75 33.79 -58.44
N VAL A 439 -77.57 32.48 -58.23
CA VAL A 439 -77.66 31.84 -56.91
C VAL A 439 -76.36 31.08 -56.64
N ASN A 440 -75.58 31.59 -55.68
CA ASN A 440 -74.28 31.05 -55.32
C ASN A 440 -74.42 29.93 -54.26
N PRO A 441 -73.75 28.78 -54.41
CA PRO A 441 -73.78 27.71 -53.42
C PRO A 441 -73.09 28.14 -52.12
N LEU A 442 -73.41 27.45 -51.01
CA LEU A 442 -72.71 27.68 -49.74
C LEU A 442 -71.31 27.03 -49.73
N PRO A 443 -70.32 27.62 -49.04
CA PRO A 443 -69.00 26.99 -48.85
C PRO A 443 -69.09 25.69 -48.06
N THR A 444 -68.22 24.73 -48.36
CA THR A 444 -68.13 23.47 -47.58
C THR A 444 -67.21 23.68 -46.38
N ALA A 445 -67.74 24.23 -45.30
CA ALA A 445 -66.99 24.44 -44.06
C ALA A 445 -66.53 23.09 -43.45
N GLU A 446 -65.22 22.90 -43.33
CA GLU A 446 -64.61 21.74 -42.67
C GLU A 446 -63.57 22.19 -41.64
N ILE A 447 -63.56 21.56 -40.47
CA ILE A 447 -62.46 21.64 -39.49
C ILE A 447 -61.74 20.29 -39.51
N ALA A 448 -60.41 20.34 -39.66
CA ALA A 448 -59.50 19.21 -39.52
C ALA A 448 -58.42 19.52 -38.47
N GLY A 449 -57.75 18.51 -37.95
CA GLY A 449 -56.69 18.66 -36.95
C GLY A 449 -56.56 17.44 -36.06
N ASN A 450 -55.89 17.59 -34.92
CA ASN A 450 -55.94 16.61 -33.84
C ASN A 450 -56.87 17.12 -32.73
N TYR A 451 -57.91 16.34 -32.40
CA TYR A 451 -58.94 16.71 -31.43
C TYR A 451 -58.61 16.26 -30.00
N GLU A 452 -57.53 15.52 -29.79
CA GLU A 452 -57.06 15.11 -28.46
C GLU A 452 -55.63 15.61 -28.21
N PHE A 453 -55.39 16.25 -27.08
CA PHE A 453 -54.06 16.75 -26.70
C PHE A 453 -53.80 16.61 -25.21
N CYS A 454 -52.54 16.61 -24.79
CA CYS A 454 -52.18 16.47 -23.38
C CYS A 454 -52.34 17.79 -22.62
N ALA A 455 -52.80 17.74 -21.37
CA ALA A 455 -52.98 18.91 -20.53
C ALA A 455 -51.68 19.73 -20.40
N GLY A 456 -51.74 21.03 -20.76
CA GLY A 456 -50.58 21.93 -20.79
C GLY A 456 -49.86 22.02 -22.14
N SER A 457 -50.12 21.09 -23.07
CA SER A 457 -49.72 21.20 -24.48
C SER A 457 -50.75 21.98 -25.30
N ASN A 458 -50.46 22.23 -26.57
CA ASN A 458 -51.41 22.75 -27.55
C ASN A 458 -51.65 21.75 -28.69
N THR A 459 -52.81 21.83 -29.33
CA THR A 459 -53.08 21.25 -30.66
C THR A 459 -53.29 22.36 -31.71
N ILE A 460 -53.33 22.01 -32.99
CA ILE A 460 -53.64 22.92 -34.09
C ILE A 460 -54.89 22.41 -34.81
N LEU A 461 -55.84 23.31 -35.06
CA LEU A 461 -57.00 23.08 -35.92
C LEU A 461 -56.82 23.88 -37.22
N SER A 462 -57.21 23.29 -38.33
CA SER A 462 -57.24 23.89 -39.66
C SER A 462 -58.67 23.96 -40.18
N ALA A 463 -59.13 25.14 -40.60
CA ALA A 463 -60.38 25.30 -41.34
C ALA A 463 -60.14 25.24 -42.85
N SER A 464 -61.15 24.78 -43.61
CA SER A 464 -61.18 24.92 -45.06
C SER A 464 -62.60 25.15 -45.58
N GLY A 465 -62.73 25.46 -46.87
CA GLY A 465 -64.03 25.61 -47.55
C GLY A 465 -64.27 26.95 -48.25
N GLY A 466 -63.43 27.95 -48.02
CA GLY A 466 -63.59 29.31 -48.55
C GLY A 466 -62.33 30.17 -48.42
N THR A 467 -62.50 31.49 -48.43
CA THR A 467 -61.42 32.48 -48.44
C THR A 467 -61.45 33.44 -47.25
N GLY A 468 -62.58 33.55 -46.54
CA GLY A 468 -62.70 34.19 -45.23
C GLY A 468 -63.02 33.17 -44.12
N TYR A 469 -62.55 33.44 -42.91
CA TYR A 469 -62.72 32.57 -41.73
C TYR A 469 -63.01 33.44 -40.49
N GLU A 470 -63.92 33.01 -39.62
CA GLU A 470 -64.16 33.61 -38.30
C GLU A 470 -64.44 32.48 -37.29
N TRP A 471 -63.55 32.31 -36.31
CA TRP A 471 -63.65 31.28 -35.27
C TRP A 471 -64.37 31.81 -34.03
N ASN A 472 -64.97 30.92 -33.22
CA ASN A 472 -65.53 31.29 -31.91
C ASN A 472 -64.49 31.78 -30.88
N THR A 473 -63.20 31.66 -31.19
CA THR A 473 -62.07 32.29 -30.47
C THR A 473 -61.90 33.78 -30.80
N GLY A 474 -62.50 34.28 -31.88
CA GLY A 474 -62.25 35.60 -32.46
C GLY A 474 -61.04 35.66 -33.41
N ASP A 475 -60.46 34.51 -33.75
CA ASP A 475 -59.41 34.40 -34.78
C ASP A 475 -60.02 34.34 -36.19
N THR A 476 -59.28 34.80 -37.20
CA THR A 476 -59.72 34.81 -38.62
C THR A 476 -58.73 34.10 -39.56
N THR A 477 -57.84 33.28 -39.01
CA THR A 477 -56.84 32.53 -39.76
C THR A 477 -57.32 31.12 -40.15
N ILE A 478 -56.66 30.53 -41.16
CA ILE A 478 -56.86 29.13 -41.57
C ILE A 478 -56.43 28.16 -40.45
N LEU A 479 -55.41 28.51 -39.65
CA LEU A 479 -54.79 27.65 -38.65
C LEU A 479 -54.83 28.31 -37.25
N ILE A 480 -55.58 27.73 -36.32
CA ILE A 480 -55.62 28.21 -34.93
C ILE A 480 -54.93 27.24 -33.97
N THR A 481 -54.28 27.77 -32.94
CA THR A 481 -53.59 27.00 -31.90
C THR A 481 -54.45 26.93 -30.64
N ILE A 482 -54.77 25.72 -30.20
CA ILE A 482 -55.71 25.43 -29.11
C ILE A 482 -54.96 24.84 -27.90
N GLY A 483 -55.03 25.52 -26.76
CA GLY A 483 -54.47 25.06 -25.48
C GLY A 483 -55.51 24.72 -24.40
N ASN A 484 -56.81 24.72 -24.73
CA ASN A 484 -57.90 24.40 -23.80
C ASN A 484 -58.90 23.46 -24.48
N ALA A 485 -59.40 22.46 -23.74
CA ALA A 485 -60.51 21.63 -24.18
C ALA A 485 -61.81 22.44 -24.28
N GLY A 486 -62.67 22.09 -25.24
CA GLY A 486 -63.93 22.79 -25.47
C GLY A 486 -64.54 22.54 -26.85
N GLU A 487 -65.64 23.23 -27.12
CA GLU A 487 -66.29 23.29 -28.43
C GLU A 487 -65.65 24.42 -29.26
N TYR A 488 -65.15 24.09 -30.45
CA TYR A 488 -64.55 25.04 -31.39
C TYR A 488 -65.37 25.06 -32.66
N SER A 489 -65.69 26.27 -33.15
CA SER A 489 -66.46 26.46 -34.35
C SER A 489 -65.86 27.52 -35.24
N VAL A 490 -66.02 27.35 -36.55
CA VAL A 490 -65.59 28.32 -37.57
C VAL A 490 -66.77 28.62 -38.50
N THR A 491 -66.99 29.89 -38.79
CA THR A 491 -67.79 30.35 -39.93
C THR A 491 -66.82 30.61 -41.09
N VAL A 492 -67.08 29.96 -42.22
CA VAL A 492 -66.28 30.06 -43.44
C VAL A 492 -67.06 30.87 -44.46
N THR A 493 -66.41 31.84 -45.08
CA THR A 493 -66.97 32.71 -46.13
C THR A 493 -66.27 32.45 -47.46
N ASP A 494 -67.01 32.36 -48.57
CA ASP A 494 -66.43 32.24 -49.92
C ASP A 494 -66.22 33.60 -50.60
N ASP A 495 -65.64 33.59 -51.81
CA ASP A 495 -65.40 34.80 -52.61
C ASP A 495 -66.69 35.51 -53.05
N ASN A 496 -67.86 34.85 -52.93
CA ASN A 496 -69.17 35.42 -53.23
C ASN A 496 -69.86 36.03 -51.98
N GLY A 497 -69.25 35.92 -50.79
CA GLY A 497 -69.80 36.39 -49.53
C GLY A 497 -70.82 35.43 -48.88
N CYS A 498 -70.91 34.19 -49.37
CA CYS A 498 -71.77 33.15 -48.81
C CYS A 498 -71.07 32.47 -47.62
N MET A 499 -71.84 32.16 -46.58
CA MET A 499 -71.31 31.70 -45.28
C MET A 499 -71.92 30.36 -44.85
N GLU A 500 -71.09 29.47 -44.30
CA GLU A 500 -71.50 28.23 -43.62
C GLU A 500 -70.62 28.00 -42.38
N SER A 501 -71.04 27.14 -41.46
CA SER A 501 -70.38 26.90 -40.18
C SER A 501 -70.07 25.42 -39.90
N ALA A 502 -68.92 25.17 -39.27
CA ALA A 502 -68.51 23.86 -38.79
C ALA A 502 -68.17 23.91 -37.28
N THR A 503 -68.35 22.78 -36.58
CA THR A 503 -68.17 22.64 -35.13
C THR A 503 -67.46 21.32 -34.80
N VAL A 504 -66.47 21.36 -33.91
CA VAL A 504 -65.80 20.17 -33.34
C VAL A 504 -65.63 20.29 -31.82
N MET A 505 -65.58 19.15 -31.13
CA MET A 505 -65.13 19.07 -29.74
C MET A 505 -63.64 18.72 -29.71
N VAL A 506 -62.89 19.38 -28.83
CA VAL A 506 -61.48 19.09 -28.55
C VAL A 506 -61.34 18.72 -27.06
N GLU A 507 -60.69 17.60 -26.78
CA GLU A 507 -60.51 17.06 -25.43
C GLU A 507 -59.05 17.13 -24.95
N SER A 508 -58.85 17.35 -23.65
CA SER A 508 -57.52 17.43 -23.03
C SER A 508 -57.27 16.22 -22.12
N ASN A 509 -56.41 15.32 -22.58
CA ASN A 509 -55.99 14.13 -21.86
C ASN A 509 -55.09 14.49 -20.65
N PRO A 510 -55.30 13.89 -19.47
CA PRO A 510 -54.46 14.14 -18.30
C PRO A 510 -53.04 13.57 -18.50
N LEU A 511 -52.07 14.20 -17.84
CA LEU A 511 -50.72 13.66 -17.72
C LEU A 511 -50.72 12.43 -16.78
N PRO A 512 -49.78 11.49 -16.93
CA PRO A 512 -49.51 10.49 -15.89
C PRO A 512 -49.02 11.16 -14.59
N ASP A 513 -49.20 10.48 -13.47
CA ASP A 513 -48.72 10.91 -12.14
C ASP A 513 -47.38 10.20 -11.87
N ALA A 514 -46.26 10.78 -12.30
CA ALA A 514 -44.98 10.10 -12.31
C ALA A 514 -44.35 10.02 -10.90
N GLU A 515 -44.18 8.80 -10.38
CA GLU A 515 -43.54 8.56 -9.08
C GLU A 515 -42.35 7.59 -9.23
N ILE A 516 -41.21 7.89 -8.61
CA ILE A 516 -40.14 6.92 -8.36
C ILE A 516 -40.16 6.53 -6.88
N SER A 517 -40.26 5.23 -6.64
CA SER A 517 -40.20 4.60 -5.31
C SER A 517 -39.03 3.60 -5.24
N GLY A 518 -38.62 3.19 -4.04
CA GLY A 518 -37.55 2.20 -3.85
C GLY A 518 -36.53 2.63 -2.79
N GLY A 519 -35.33 2.05 -2.84
CA GLY A 519 -34.24 2.41 -1.94
C GLY A 519 -33.45 3.60 -2.50
N LEU A 520 -33.71 4.81 -1.99
CA LEU A 520 -33.01 6.04 -2.41
C LEU A 520 -31.61 6.20 -1.77
N SER A 521 -31.20 5.30 -0.88
CA SER A 521 -29.87 5.26 -0.30
C SER A 521 -29.35 3.81 -0.27
N TYR A 522 -28.08 3.61 -0.58
CA TYR A 522 -27.44 2.28 -0.57
C TYR A 522 -26.00 2.37 -0.08
N CYS A 523 -25.43 1.24 0.34
CA CYS A 523 -24.03 1.19 0.80
C CYS A 523 -23.08 1.06 -0.39
N GLU A 524 -21.92 1.72 -0.34
CA GLU A 524 -20.91 1.69 -1.39
C GLU A 524 -20.60 0.25 -1.88
N GLY A 525 -20.57 0.06 -3.20
CA GLY A 525 -20.40 -1.26 -3.84
C GLY A 525 -21.63 -2.18 -3.82
N SER A 526 -22.72 -1.80 -3.15
CA SER A 526 -24.01 -2.50 -3.21
C SER A 526 -24.86 -2.01 -4.39
N LEU A 527 -26.06 -2.57 -4.56
CA LEU A 527 -27.04 -2.17 -5.57
C LEU A 527 -28.40 -1.92 -4.90
N THR A 528 -29.16 -0.95 -5.40
CA THR A 528 -30.54 -0.67 -4.98
C THR A 528 -31.51 -0.77 -6.17
N MET A 529 -32.80 -0.94 -5.88
CA MET A 529 -33.86 -1.02 -6.89
C MET A 529 -34.73 0.23 -6.83
N LEU A 530 -34.92 0.87 -7.97
CA LEU A 530 -35.90 1.93 -8.19
C LEU A 530 -37.07 1.36 -8.99
N THR A 531 -38.28 1.81 -8.68
CA THR A 531 -39.53 1.41 -9.35
C THR A 531 -40.34 2.66 -9.69
N ALA A 532 -40.59 2.87 -10.98
CA ALA A 532 -41.42 3.95 -11.51
C ALA A 532 -42.89 3.51 -11.56
N SER A 533 -43.80 4.47 -11.36
CA SER A 533 -45.24 4.28 -11.55
C SER A 533 -45.87 5.49 -12.25
N GLY A 534 -47.18 5.46 -12.51
CA GLY A 534 -47.94 6.55 -13.14
C GLY A 534 -48.46 6.28 -14.56
N GLY A 535 -47.90 5.28 -15.28
CA GLY A 535 -48.24 4.99 -16.68
C GLY A 535 -47.83 3.59 -17.13
N THR A 536 -47.79 3.39 -18.44
CA THR A 536 -47.67 2.08 -19.11
C THR A 536 -46.40 1.90 -19.94
N SER A 537 -45.66 2.99 -20.23
CA SER A 537 -44.30 2.95 -20.77
C SER A 537 -43.37 3.86 -19.96
N PHE A 538 -42.08 3.53 -19.95
CA PHE A 538 -41.05 4.16 -19.11
C PHE A 538 -39.80 4.44 -19.93
N MET A 539 -39.08 5.52 -19.60
CA MET A 539 -37.77 5.85 -20.14
C MET A 539 -36.93 6.52 -19.07
N TRP A 540 -35.94 5.81 -18.54
CA TRP A 540 -35.05 6.29 -17.48
C TRP A 540 -33.87 7.10 -18.04
N SER A 541 -33.25 7.94 -17.21
CA SER A 541 -31.98 8.64 -17.54
C SER A 541 -30.82 7.69 -17.90
N THR A 542 -30.92 6.41 -17.52
CA THR A 542 -29.99 5.33 -17.89
C THR A 542 -30.21 4.77 -19.31
N GLY A 543 -31.31 5.12 -19.98
CA GLY A 543 -31.74 4.54 -21.25
C GLY A 543 -32.58 3.25 -21.12
N GLU A 544 -32.79 2.74 -19.91
CA GLU A 544 -33.66 1.59 -19.64
C GLU A 544 -35.14 1.96 -19.80
N THR A 545 -35.98 0.98 -20.17
CA THR A 545 -37.43 1.19 -20.44
C THR A 545 -38.36 0.33 -19.58
N THR A 546 -37.85 -0.29 -18.53
CA THR A 546 -38.62 -1.12 -17.59
C THR A 546 -39.22 -0.31 -16.44
N ALA A 547 -40.35 -0.78 -15.90
CA ALA A 547 -41.00 -0.17 -14.73
C ALA A 547 -40.13 -0.20 -13.45
N SER A 548 -39.08 -1.02 -13.41
CA SER A 548 -38.04 -0.97 -12.37
C SER A 548 -36.65 -1.12 -12.97
N ILE A 549 -35.67 -0.50 -12.32
CA ILE A 549 -34.25 -0.56 -12.69
C ILE A 549 -33.38 -0.80 -11.45
N THR A 550 -32.14 -1.22 -11.68
CA THR A 550 -31.14 -1.37 -10.63
C THR A 550 -30.16 -0.19 -10.69
N ALA A 551 -30.09 0.61 -9.62
CA ALA A 551 -29.11 1.67 -9.46
C ALA A 551 -27.89 1.14 -8.69
N GLY A 552 -26.69 1.46 -9.19
CA GLY A 552 -25.40 1.09 -8.59
C GLY A 552 -24.39 2.24 -8.52
N ASN A 553 -24.77 3.41 -9.01
CA ASN A 553 -24.03 4.66 -8.88
C ASN A 553 -24.89 5.65 -8.09
N ALA A 554 -24.26 6.52 -7.29
CA ALA A 554 -24.95 7.66 -6.70
C ALA A 554 -25.15 8.77 -7.74
N GLY A 555 -26.21 9.56 -7.58
CA GLY A 555 -26.53 10.68 -8.47
C GLY A 555 -28.02 10.82 -8.76
N GLU A 556 -28.32 11.56 -9.82
CA GLU A 556 -29.66 11.95 -10.22
C GLU A 556 -30.29 10.91 -11.16
N TYR A 557 -31.39 10.30 -10.73
CA TYR A 557 -32.17 9.34 -11.50
C TYR A 557 -33.53 9.95 -11.86
N SER A 558 -33.76 10.16 -13.15
CA SER A 558 -35.06 10.60 -13.67
C SER A 558 -35.72 9.50 -14.50
N VAL A 559 -37.05 9.56 -14.58
CA VAL A 559 -37.85 8.72 -15.46
C VAL A 559 -38.94 9.56 -16.13
N THR A 560 -39.03 9.45 -17.45
CA THR A 560 -40.20 9.89 -18.21
C THR A 560 -41.19 8.73 -18.27
N VAL A 561 -42.41 8.98 -17.86
CA VAL A 561 -43.51 8.00 -17.81
C VAL A 561 -44.54 8.40 -18.86
N ILE A 562 -45.03 7.44 -19.63
CA ILE A 562 -46.03 7.66 -20.69
C ILE A 562 -47.28 6.84 -20.37
N ASN A 563 -48.46 7.46 -20.48
CA ASN A 563 -49.75 6.77 -20.34
C ASN A 563 -50.31 6.26 -21.68
N ASP A 564 -51.40 5.50 -21.63
CA ASP A 564 -52.03 4.89 -22.82
C ASP A 564 -52.56 5.91 -23.85
N ASN A 565 -52.75 7.18 -23.43
CA ASN A 565 -53.17 8.29 -24.30
C ASN A 565 -51.97 9.04 -24.90
N GLY A 566 -50.74 8.51 -24.72
CA GLY A 566 -49.50 9.08 -25.24
C GLY A 566 -48.96 10.29 -24.46
N CYS A 567 -49.60 10.67 -23.36
CA CYS A 567 -49.17 11.80 -22.55
C CYS A 567 -48.02 11.43 -21.63
N MET A 568 -47.07 12.36 -21.49
CA MET A 568 -45.81 12.16 -20.77
C MET A 568 -45.73 13.07 -19.54
N ASP A 569 -45.17 12.55 -18.46
CA ASP A 569 -44.69 13.32 -17.31
C ASP A 569 -43.30 12.81 -16.90
N SER A 570 -42.53 13.59 -16.13
CA SER A 570 -41.18 13.22 -15.72
C SER A 570 -40.87 13.59 -14.28
N VAL A 571 -40.45 12.60 -13.49
CA VAL A 571 -40.04 12.77 -12.09
C VAL A 571 -38.58 12.41 -11.92
N THR A 572 -37.93 13.02 -10.91
CA THR A 572 -36.50 12.86 -10.64
C THR A 572 -36.25 12.69 -9.15
N VAL A 573 -35.33 11.79 -8.79
CA VAL A 573 -34.87 11.56 -7.41
C VAL A 573 -33.35 11.51 -7.34
N MET A 574 -32.80 11.88 -6.19
CA MET A 574 -31.39 11.63 -5.86
C MET A 574 -31.27 10.23 -5.24
N VAL A 575 -30.23 9.50 -5.65
CA VAL A 575 -29.80 8.25 -5.01
C VAL A 575 -28.43 8.47 -4.37
N GLU A 576 -28.33 8.21 -3.07
CA GLU A 576 -27.13 8.47 -2.27
C GLU A 576 -26.35 7.16 -1.96
N SER A 577 -25.02 7.22 -2.07
CA SER A 577 -24.12 6.12 -1.67
C SER A 577 -23.51 6.43 -0.30
N ASN A 578 -23.93 5.67 0.70
CA ASN A 578 -23.37 5.70 2.05
C ASN A 578 -22.00 4.99 2.05
N PRO A 579 -20.93 5.60 2.59
CA PRO A 579 -19.62 4.95 2.69
C PRO A 579 -19.70 3.74 3.62
N LEU A 580 -18.79 2.78 3.42
CA LEU A 580 -18.64 1.66 4.35
C LEU A 580 -18.00 2.12 5.68
N PRO A 581 -18.34 1.51 6.83
CA PRO A 581 -17.67 1.82 8.09
C PRO A 581 -16.16 1.52 8.05
N ASP A 582 -15.37 2.39 8.67
CA ASP A 582 -13.93 2.22 8.82
C ASP A 582 -13.63 1.21 9.93
N ALA A 583 -13.79 -0.07 9.60
CA ALA A 583 -13.70 -1.18 10.53
C ALA A 583 -12.22 -1.46 10.90
N GLU A 584 -11.87 -1.16 12.15
CA GLU A 584 -10.56 -1.45 12.73
C GLU A 584 -10.69 -2.40 13.95
N ILE A 585 -9.70 -3.27 14.15
CA ILE A 585 -9.50 -4.02 15.40
C ILE A 585 -8.17 -3.58 16.02
N SER A 586 -8.23 -3.10 17.26
CA SER A 586 -7.08 -2.67 18.07
C SER A 586 -6.94 -3.52 19.34
N GLY A 587 -5.74 -3.55 19.93
CA GLY A 587 -5.42 -4.36 21.11
C GLY A 587 -4.00 -4.94 21.04
N GLU A 588 -3.60 -5.70 22.05
CA GLU A 588 -2.33 -6.44 22.02
C GLU A 588 -2.53 -7.74 21.20
N LEU A 589 -1.94 -7.80 20.00
CA LEU A 589 -2.12 -8.92 19.07
C LEU A 589 -1.19 -10.11 19.35
N SER A 590 -0.32 -10.02 20.35
CA SER A 590 0.54 -11.11 20.80
C SER A 590 0.54 -11.17 22.33
N PHE A 591 0.32 -12.36 22.91
CA PHE A 591 0.31 -12.56 24.36
C PHE A 591 0.86 -13.93 24.73
N CYS A 592 1.26 -14.12 25.99
CA CYS A 592 1.87 -15.36 26.46
C CYS A 592 0.85 -16.49 26.68
N GLU A 593 1.26 -17.74 26.43
CA GLU A 593 0.41 -18.92 26.65
C GLU A 593 -0.20 -18.93 28.06
N GLY A 594 -1.51 -19.22 28.14
CA GLY A 594 -2.29 -19.18 29.39
C GLY A 594 -2.76 -17.79 29.85
N SER A 595 -2.28 -16.71 29.22
CA SER A 595 -2.77 -15.34 29.46
C SER A 595 -4.01 -15.01 28.60
N LEU A 596 -4.51 -13.76 28.69
CA LEU A 596 -5.63 -13.25 27.88
C LEU A 596 -5.28 -11.86 27.36
N THR A 597 -5.69 -11.54 26.14
CA THR A 597 -5.65 -10.17 25.58
C THR A 597 -7.07 -9.63 25.32
N MET A 598 -7.22 -8.31 25.27
CA MET A 598 -8.47 -7.65 24.91
C MET A 598 -8.37 -7.02 23.53
N LEU A 599 -9.29 -7.39 22.64
CA LEU A 599 -9.46 -6.78 21.32
C LEU A 599 -10.63 -5.79 21.36
N THR A 600 -10.47 -4.64 20.72
CA THR A 600 -11.48 -3.59 20.61
C THR A 600 -11.74 -3.28 19.13
N ALA A 601 -12.98 -3.45 18.69
CA ALA A 601 -13.46 -3.06 17.38
C ALA A 601 -13.98 -1.61 17.39
N SER A 602 -13.82 -0.92 16.26
CA SER A 602 -14.34 0.43 16.04
C SER A 602 -14.87 0.59 14.61
N GLY A 603 -15.39 1.77 14.27
CA GLY A 603 -15.92 2.10 12.93
C GLY A 603 -17.45 2.13 12.80
N GLY A 604 -18.21 1.64 13.78
CA GLY A 604 -19.68 1.60 13.73
C GLY A 604 -20.34 1.39 15.09
N THR A 605 -21.64 1.09 15.09
CA THR A 605 -22.50 1.07 16.28
C THR A 605 -23.04 -0.31 16.64
N SER A 606 -22.87 -1.33 15.79
CA SER A 606 -23.01 -2.74 16.18
C SER A 606 -21.93 -3.64 15.57
N PHE A 607 -21.67 -4.76 16.23
CA PHE A 607 -20.53 -5.64 15.98
C PHE A 607 -20.99 -7.10 15.95
N MET A 608 -20.35 -7.92 15.12
CA MET A 608 -20.51 -9.37 15.12
C MET A 608 -19.15 -10.03 14.86
N TRP A 609 -18.57 -10.62 15.91
CA TRP A 609 -17.29 -11.31 15.83
C TRP A 609 -17.43 -12.74 15.31
N ASN A 610 -16.37 -13.30 14.74
CA ASN A 610 -16.32 -14.72 14.36
C ASN A 610 -16.37 -15.69 15.57
N THR A 611 -16.22 -15.18 16.79
CA THR A 611 -16.49 -15.89 18.05
C THR A 611 -17.98 -16.01 18.38
N GLY A 612 -18.85 -15.24 17.71
CA GLY A 612 -20.28 -15.10 18.02
C GLY A 612 -20.64 -13.97 18.99
N GLU A 613 -19.64 -13.27 19.54
CA GLU A 613 -19.84 -12.10 20.40
C GLU A 613 -20.30 -10.87 19.61
N THR A 614 -21.01 -9.95 20.27
CA THR A 614 -21.61 -8.75 19.65
C THR A 614 -21.24 -7.42 20.32
N THR A 615 -20.33 -7.45 21.29
CA THR A 615 -19.79 -6.26 21.95
C THR A 615 -18.63 -5.64 21.16
N ALA A 616 -18.39 -4.34 21.34
CA ALA A 616 -17.21 -3.66 20.77
C ALA A 616 -15.88 -4.24 21.29
N THR A 617 -15.88 -4.87 22.47
CA THR A 617 -14.68 -5.44 23.11
C THR A 617 -14.86 -6.92 23.36
N ILE A 618 -13.87 -7.74 23.03
CA ILE A 618 -13.81 -9.19 23.33
C ILE A 618 -12.47 -9.58 23.97
N THR A 619 -12.44 -10.69 24.69
CA THR A 619 -11.20 -11.30 25.20
C THR A 619 -10.76 -12.45 24.29
N ALA A 620 -9.55 -12.39 23.76
CA ALA A 620 -8.93 -13.50 23.03
C ALA A 620 -8.10 -14.38 23.99
N SER A 621 -8.24 -15.70 23.86
CA SER A 621 -7.64 -16.71 24.73
C SER A 621 -6.86 -17.80 23.98
N SER A 622 -6.71 -17.65 22.66
CA SER A 622 -6.01 -18.58 21.78
C SER A 622 -5.56 -17.87 20.51
N SER A 623 -4.45 -18.32 19.91
CA SER A 623 -3.98 -17.84 18.61
C SER A 623 -4.98 -18.10 17.50
N GLY A 624 -5.13 -17.18 16.55
CA GLY A 624 -5.98 -17.36 15.37
C GLY A 624 -6.33 -16.05 14.67
N ALA A 625 -7.12 -16.17 13.60
CA ALA A 625 -7.76 -15.03 12.97
C ALA A 625 -8.99 -14.61 13.79
N TYR A 626 -8.98 -13.38 14.30
CA TYR A 626 -10.16 -12.74 14.89
C TYR A 626 -10.69 -11.73 13.87
N SER A 627 -11.97 -11.88 13.51
CA SER A 627 -12.63 -11.00 12.56
C SER A 627 -13.94 -10.48 13.13
N VAL A 628 -14.30 -9.26 12.75
CA VAL A 628 -15.52 -8.59 13.17
C VAL A 628 -16.19 -7.97 11.96
N LEU A 629 -17.48 -8.25 11.80
CA LEU A 629 -18.36 -7.48 10.93
C LEU A 629 -18.88 -6.29 11.75
N VAL A 630 -18.57 -5.09 11.30
CA VAL A 630 -18.99 -3.82 11.91
C VAL A 630 -20.13 -3.27 11.07
N THR A 631 -21.20 -2.81 11.71
CA THR A 631 -22.32 -2.12 11.07
C THR A 631 -22.43 -0.70 11.61
N ASP A 632 -22.63 0.28 10.74
CA ASP A 632 -22.83 1.69 11.10
C ASP A 632 -24.33 2.05 11.31
N ASP A 633 -24.59 3.32 11.62
CA ASP A 633 -25.96 3.83 11.80
C ASP A 633 -26.77 3.92 10.50
N ASN A 634 -26.13 3.82 9.33
CA ASN A 634 -26.78 3.71 8.02
C ASN A 634 -27.14 2.25 7.65
N GLY A 635 -26.74 1.28 8.48
CA GLY A 635 -26.91 -0.16 8.21
C GLY A 635 -25.87 -0.76 7.27
N CYS A 636 -24.81 -0.01 6.94
CA CYS A 636 -23.73 -0.45 6.07
C CYS A 636 -22.70 -1.25 6.84
N THR A 637 -22.21 -2.34 6.22
CA THR A 637 -21.36 -3.33 6.88
C THR A 637 -19.96 -3.41 6.26
N ASN A 638 -18.92 -3.47 7.09
CA ASN A 638 -17.55 -3.75 6.67
C ASN A 638 -16.89 -4.75 7.63
N ALA A 639 -15.85 -5.46 7.18
CA ALA A 639 -15.21 -6.53 7.95
C ALA A 639 -13.73 -6.26 8.19
N ALA A 640 -13.34 -6.18 9.47
CA ALA A 640 -11.94 -6.15 9.90
C ALA A 640 -11.46 -7.57 10.24
N THR A 641 -10.16 -7.83 10.12
CA THR A 641 -9.55 -9.09 10.55
C THR A 641 -8.11 -8.87 10.99
N VAL A 642 -7.76 -9.40 12.16
CA VAL A 642 -6.38 -9.44 12.68
C VAL A 642 -5.97 -10.87 12.99
N MET A 643 -4.68 -11.16 12.84
CA MET A 643 -4.08 -12.37 13.38
C MET A 643 -3.62 -12.08 14.81
N VAL A 644 -4.00 -12.95 15.75
CA VAL A 644 -3.52 -12.94 17.12
C VAL A 644 -2.63 -14.15 17.35
N GLU A 645 -1.47 -13.95 17.98
CA GLU A 645 -0.46 -14.98 18.22
C GLU A 645 -0.27 -15.24 19.72
N THR A 646 -0.06 -16.51 20.08
CA THR A 646 0.27 -16.92 21.45
C THR A 646 1.73 -17.30 21.53
N ASN A 647 2.52 -16.50 22.23
CA ASN A 647 3.92 -16.77 22.49
C ASN A 647 4.05 -17.93 23.50
N PRO A 648 4.85 -18.97 23.22
CA PRO A 648 5.10 -20.03 24.20
C PRO A 648 5.84 -19.46 25.41
N LEU A 649 5.66 -20.09 26.58
CA LEU A 649 6.48 -19.77 27.75
C LEU A 649 7.94 -20.21 27.52
N PRO A 650 8.94 -19.52 28.10
CA PRO A 650 10.32 -20.00 28.08
C PRO A 650 10.45 -21.32 28.86
N ASP A 651 11.34 -22.20 28.40
CA ASP A 651 11.69 -23.45 29.10
C ASP A 651 12.67 -23.13 30.24
N ALA A 652 12.14 -22.81 31.43
CA ALA A 652 12.96 -22.42 32.57
C ALA A 652 13.67 -23.65 33.17
N ALA A 653 15.00 -23.61 33.23
CA ALA A 653 15.78 -24.66 33.88
C ALA A 653 16.99 -24.10 34.63
N ILE A 654 17.25 -24.63 35.82
CA ILE A 654 18.47 -24.41 36.60
C ILE A 654 19.43 -25.57 36.34
N SER A 655 20.71 -25.25 36.19
CA SER A 655 21.78 -26.19 35.93
C SER A 655 23.04 -25.83 36.73
N GLY A 656 23.98 -26.77 36.85
CA GLY A 656 25.19 -26.60 37.65
C GLY A 656 25.39 -27.77 38.60
N THR A 657 26.27 -27.57 39.59
CA THR A 657 26.54 -28.54 40.65
C THR A 657 25.65 -28.29 41.86
N LEU A 658 24.58 -29.07 42.03
CA LEU A 658 23.60 -28.89 43.11
C LEU A 658 24.08 -29.34 44.51
N SER A 659 25.38 -29.59 44.68
CA SER A 659 25.97 -29.85 45.99
C SER A 659 27.39 -29.28 46.11
N PHE A 660 27.76 -28.91 47.34
CA PHE A 660 29.07 -28.38 47.70
C PHE A 660 29.45 -28.76 49.13
N CYS A 661 30.74 -28.67 49.48
CA CYS A 661 31.22 -28.98 50.83
C CYS A 661 31.08 -27.77 51.77
N ALA A 662 30.76 -28.01 53.04
CA ALA A 662 30.54 -26.95 54.03
C ALA A 662 31.70 -25.95 54.09
N GLY A 663 31.39 -24.65 53.92
CA GLY A 663 32.38 -23.56 53.83
C GLY A 663 32.86 -23.23 52.41
N SER A 664 32.50 -24.05 51.41
CA SER A 664 32.67 -23.77 49.98
C SER A 664 31.41 -23.09 49.39
N ASN A 665 31.33 -23.03 48.06
CA ASN A 665 30.17 -22.61 47.29
C ASN A 665 30.08 -23.41 45.96
N THR A 666 29.03 -23.16 45.18
CA THR A 666 28.82 -23.71 43.83
C THR A 666 28.19 -22.65 42.91
N GLU A 667 28.41 -22.76 41.60
CA GLU A 667 27.75 -21.91 40.60
C GLU A 667 26.49 -22.59 40.07
N LEU A 668 25.38 -21.84 40.04
CA LEU A 668 24.14 -22.22 39.37
C LEU A 668 23.97 -21.35 38.13
N THR A 669 23.50 -21.94 37.03
CA THR A 669 23.23 -21.26 35.75
C THR A 669 21.80 -21.55 35.30
N ALA A 670 21.03 -20.51 35.04
CA ALA A 670 19.68 -20.57 34.51
C ALA A 670 19.64 -20.39 33.00
N VAL A 671 18.72 -21.09 32.34
CA VAL A 671 18.40 -20.96 30.91
C VAL A 671 16.90 -20.75 30.71
N GLY A 672 16.51 -20.38 29.48
CA GLY A 672 15.12 -20.18 29.06
C GLY A 672 14.82 -18.74 28.63
N GLY A 673 15.26 -17.75 29.40
CA GLY A 673 14.98 -16.33 29.16
C GLY A 673 16.18 -15.47 28.74
N THR A 674 15.91 -14.17 28.57
CA THR A 674 16.88 -13.08 28.38
C THR A 674 17.07 -12.22 29.62
N GLU A 675 16.07 -12.16 30.50
CA GLU A 675 16.16 -11.54 31.84
C GLU A 675 15.90 -12.60 32.92
N TYR A 676 16.42 -12.35 34.13
CA TYR A 676 16.42 -13.30 35.24
C TYR A 676 16.06 -12.57 36.54
N GLU A 677 15.33 -13.24 37.43
CA GLU A 677 15.12 -12.83 38.83
C GLU A 677 15.23 -14.08 39.72
N TRP A 678 16.33 -14.18 40.46
CA TRP A 678 16.56 -15.27 41.41
C TRP A 678 15.95 -14.96 42.77
N SER A 679 15.61 -16.02 43.51
CA SER A 679 15.27 -15.99 44.95
C SER A 679 16.30 -15.32 45.86
N THR A 680 17.55 -15.13 45.40
CA THR A 680 18.59 -14.35 46.08
C THR A 680 18.44 -12.83 45.89
N GLY A 681 17.60 -12.37 44.96
CA GLY A 681 17.52 -10.98 44.52
C GLY A 681 18.57 -10.58 43.48
N GLU A 682 19.17 -11.57 42.80
CA GLU A 682 20.15 -11.37 41.72
C GLU A 682 19.50 -11.56 40.34
N ASN A 683 20.02 -10.86 39.32
CA ASN A 683 19.41 -10.77 37.98
C ASN A 683 20.35 -11.25 36.86
N THR A 684 21.27 -12.15 37.17
CA THR A 684 22.28 -12.69 36.24
C THR A 684 21.97 -14.12 35.81
N ALA A 685 22.43 -14.50 34.61
CA ALA A 685 22.25 -15.85 34.08
C ALA A 685 22.92 -16.94 34.94
N SER A 686 23.97 -16.61 35.69
CA SER A 686 24.50 -17.45 36.76
C SER A 686 24.62 -16.70 38.09
N ILE A 687 24.57 -17.45 39.21
CA ILE A 687 24.72 -16.97 40.59
C ILE A 687 25.59 -17.94 41.41
N THR A 688 26.10 -17.49 42.55
CA THR A 688 26.93 -18.31 43.46
C THR A 688 26.14 -18.75 44.70
N ALA A 689 25.72 -20.01 44.74
CA ALA A 689 25.06 -20.61 45.89
C ALA A 689 26.10 -20.95 46.98
N SER A 690 26.00 -20.28 48.14
CA SER A 690 26.90 -20.44 49.29
C SER A 690 26.20 -20.98 50.55
N SER A 691 24.89 -21.20 50.48
CA SER A 691 24.06 -21.83 51.51
C SER A 691 23.20 -22.94 50.93
N ALA A 692 22.92 -23.99 51.71
CA ALA A 692 21.95 -25.02 51.34
C ALA A 692 20.51 -24.48 51.40
N GLY A 693 19.64 -24.96 50.52
CA GLY A 693 18.25 -24.52 50.41
C GLY A 693 17.72 -24.62 48.98
N ASP A 694 16.46 -24.25 48.81
CA ASP A 694 15.81 -24.18 47.50
C ASP A 694 16.15 -22.84 46.82
N TYR A 695 16.71 -22.90 45.62
CA TYR A 695 16.96 -21.74 44.76
C TYR A 695 15.95 -21.76 43.63
N SER A 696 15.04 -20.79 43.61
CA SER A 696 14.17 -20.52 42.46
C SER A 696 14.73 -19.39 41.59
N VAL A 697 14.36 -19.43 40.31
CA VAL A 697 14.58 -18.36 39.33
C VAL A 697 13.32 -18.18 38.49
N THR A 698 12.88 -16.96 38.29
CA THR A 698 11.95 -16.57 37.22
C THR A 698 12.78 -16.06 36.05
N VAL A 699 12.49 -16.55 34.85
CA VAL A 699 13.16 -16.12 33.62
C VAL A 699 12.14 -15.45 32.71
N THR A 700 12.50 -14.32 32.10
CA THR A 700 11.65 -13.60 31.14
C THR A 700 12.29 -13.66 29.76
N ASP A 701 11.54 -14.10 28.76
CA ASP A 701 12.00 -14.24 27.39
C ASP A 701 11.97 -12.92 26.59
N VAL A 702 12.42 -12.96 25.33
CA VAL A 702 12.46 -11.79 24.43
C VAL A 702 11.06 -11.23 24.09
N ASN A 703 10.00 -12.01 24.30
CA ASN A 703 8.61 -11.63 24.08
C ASN A 703 7.91 -11.14 25.36
N GLY A 704 8.63 -11.07 26.50
CA GLY A 704 8.07 -10.68 27.80
C GLY A 704 7.37 -11.82 28.56
N CYS A 705 7.48 -13.06 28.11
CA CYS A 705 6.84 -14.21 28.73
C CYS A 705 7.71 -14.81 29.83
N THR A 706 7.08 -15.18 30.94
CA THR A 706 7.75 -15.62 32.17
C THR A 706 7.48 -17.09 32.49
N ASP A 707 8.51 -17.83 32.89
CA ASP A 707 8.39 -19.13 33.56
C ASP A 707 9.36 -19.21 34.75
N SER A 708 9.21 -20.22 35.62
CA SER A 708 10.03 -20.35 36.84
C SER A 708 10.50 -21.78 37.12
N ALA A 709 11.81 -21.94 37.33
CA ALA A 709 12.44 -23.17 37.80
C ALA A 709 12.75 -23.08 39.30
N THR A 710 12.94 -24.23 39.96
CA THR A 710 13.40 -24.33 41.36
C THR A 710 14.19 -25.61 41.56
N GLU A 711 15.39 -25.50 42.15
CA GLU A 711 16.26 -26.64 42.45
C GLU A 711 16.81 -26.55 43.88
N MET A 712 17.04 -27.71 44.51
CA MET A 712 17.52 -27.80 45.90
C MET A 712 19.04 -28.01 45.95
N VAL A 713 19.76 -27.07 46.56
CA VAL A 713 21.22 -27.17 46.73
C VAL A 713 21.57 -27.73 48.11
N VAL A 714 22.46 -28.72 48.15
CA VAL A 714 22.85 -29.45 49.36
C VAL A 714 24.28 -29.10 49.80
N SER A 715 24.45 -28.67 51.05
CA SER A 715 25.77 -28.52 51.69
C SER A 715 26.16 -29.84 52.39
N ASN A 716 27.13 -30.54 51.84
CA ASN A 716 27.72 -31.74 52.44
C ASN A 716 28.62 -31.37 53.64
N PRO A 717 28.61 -32.13 54.75
CA PRO A 717 29.57 -31.92 55.85
C PRO A 717 31.00 -32.29 55.43
N LEU A 718 31.98 -31.77 56.16
CA LEU A 718 33.38 -32.22 56.02
C LEU A 718 33.59 -33.57 56.73
N PRO A 719 34.55 -34.42 56.27
CA PRO A 719 34.88 -35.67 56.95
C PRO A 719 35.42 -35.44 58.36
N SER A 720 34.93 -36.21 59.33
CA SER A 720 35.45 -36.20 60.70
C SER A 720 36.73 -37.03 60.78
N VAL A 721 37.89 -36.40 60.59
CA VAL A 721 39.21 -37.06 60.59
C VAL A 721 39.66 -37.41 62.00
N GLU A 722 40.22 -38.61 62.19
CA GLU A 722 40.92 -39.01 63.41
C GLU A 722 42.21 -39.76 63.04
N ILE A 723 43.31 -39.51 63.76
CA ILE A 723 44.54 -40.30 63.66
C ILE A 723 44.78 -41.08 64.96
N SER A 724 44.91 -42.39 64.85
CA SER A 724 45.13 -43.32 65.96
C SER A 724 46.42 -44.13 65.78
N GLY A 725 47.03 -44.58 66.87
CA GLY A 725 48.27 -45.36 66.87
C GLY A 725 49.14 -45.10 68.10
N THR A 726 50.29 -45.74 68.18
CA THR A 726 51.27 -45.49 69.27
C THR A 726 52.18 -44.33 68.87
N LEU A 727 52.05 -43.17 69.52
CA LEU A 727 52.78 -41.94 69.16
C LEU A 727 54.20 -41.82 69.75
N THR A 728 54.67 -42.82 70.51
CA THR A 728 56.00 -42.85 71.13
C THR A 728 56.62 -44.24 71.02
N PHE A 729 57.84 -44.35 70.47
CA PHE A 729 58.57 -45.62 70.34
C PHE A 729 60.09 -45.42 70.49
N CYS A 730 60.85 -46.51 70.58
CA CYS A 730 62.31 -46.46 70.72
C CYS A 730 63.02 -46.30 69.37
N GLU A 731 64.17 -45.64 69.38
CA GLU A 731 65.10 -45.53 68.25
C GLU A 731 65.43 -46.90 67.63
N SER A 732 65.54 -46.95 66.30
CA SER A 732 65.64 -48.18 65.49
C SER A 732 64.42 -49.13 65.53
N SER A 733 63.31 -48.72 66.15
CA SER A 733 61.99 -49.36 66.01
C SER A 733 61.08 -48.57 65.05
N SER A 734 59.79 -48.91 64.99
CA SER A 734 58.78 -48.23 64.18
C SER A 734 57.38 -48.38 64.78
N THR A 735 56.48 -47.46 64.44
CA THR A 735 55.06 -47.54 64.81
C THR A 735 54.15 -47.39 63.58
N THR A 736 52.90 -47.82 63.69
CA THR A 736 51.89 -47.65 62.64
C THR A 736 50.85 -46.62 63.09
N LEU A 737 50.63 -45.61 62.25
CA LEU A 737 49.51 -44.67 62.39
C LEU A 737 48.36 -45.14 61.50
N THR A 738 47.13 -44.92 61.94
CA THR A 738 45.89 -45.24 61.24
C THR A 738 44.97 -44.03 61.24
N ALA A 739 44.69 -43.50 60.05
CA ALA A 739 43.69 -42.45 59.84
C ALA A 739 42.32 -43.06 59.54
N SER A 740 41.26 -42.35 59.94
CA SER A 740 39.86 -42.64 59.61
C SER A 740 39.12 -41.35 59.23
N GLY A 741 37.86 -41.47 58.80
CA GLY A 741 36.98 -40.31 58.51
C GLY A 741 36.48 -40.20 57.07
N GLY A 742 37.07 -40.93 56.11
CA GLY A 742 36.68 -40.87 54.70
C GLY A 742 37.21 -42.03 53.85
N ALA A 743 37.12 -41.87 52.53
CA ALA A 743 37.34 -42.92 51.53
C ALA A 743 38.78 -42.94 50.95
N SER A 744 39.47 -41.80 50.93
CA SER A 744 40.87 -41.72 50.48
C SER A 744 41.71 -40.78 51.36
N PHE A 745 43.03 -40.98 51.35
CA PHE A 745 43.98 -40.41 52.30
C PHE A 745 45.19 -39.86 51.54
N ALA A 746 45.77 -38.76 52.02
CA ALA A 746 47.02 -38.21 51.53
C ALA A 746 47.84 -37.70 52.72
N TRP A 747 48.95 -38.36 53.03
CA TRP A 747 49.83 -37.99 54.13
C TRP A 747 50.92 -37.01 53.67
N ASN A 748 51.42 -36.19 54.59
CA ASN A 748 52.58 -35.32 54.35
C ASN A 748 53.90 -36.09 54.04
N THR A 749 53.90 -37.41 54.20
CA THR A 749 54.96 -38.33 53.73
C THR A 749 54.90 -38.65 52.24
N GLY A 750 53.77 -38.37 51.57
CA GLY A 750 53.48 -38.80 50.20
C GLY A 750 52.75 -40.16 50.10
N GLU A 751 52.49 -40.82 51.22
CA GLU A 751 51.69 -42.06 51.25
C GLU A 751 50.18 -41.78 51.12
N ILE A 752 49.44 -42.72 50.52
CA ILE A 752 48.00 -42.57 50.20
C ILE A 752 47.08 -43.61 50.86
N THR A 753 47.62 -44.41 51.79
CA THR A 753 46.88 -45.45 52.51
C THR A 753 46.35 -44.96 53.85
N ALA A 754 45.22 -45.51 54.30
CA ALA A 754 44.66 -45.25 55.63
C ALA A 754 45.65 -45.56 56.78
N THR A 755 46.60 -46.47 56.55
CA THR A 755 47.68 -46.78 57.50
C THR A 755 49.04 -46.42 56.91
N ILE A 756 49.95 -45.90 57.75
CA ILE A 756 51.36 -45.66 57.42
C ILE A 756 52.26 -46.17 58.54
N THR A 757 53.49 -46.60 58.19
CA THR A 757 54.51 -46.98 59.18
C THR A 757 55.58 -45.89 59.25
N VAL A 758 55.87 -45.41 60.46
CA VAL A 758 56.77 -44.28 60.70
C VAL A 758 57.97 -44.69 61.57
N TYR A 759 59.12 -44.10 61.26
CA TYR A 759 60.45 -44.50 61.75
C TYR A 759 61.23 -43.38 62.45
N VAL A 760 60.71 -42.15 62.41
CA VAL A 760 61.37 -40.94 62.92
C VAL A 760 60.37 -40.09 63.71
N ALA A 761 60.89 -39.19 64.56
CA ALA A 761 60.07 -38.19 65.23
C ALA A 761 59.69 -37.07 64.25
N GLY A 762 58.47 -36.53 64.39
CA GLY A 762 57.96 -35.50 63.49
C GLY A 762 56.45 -35.31 63.60
N GLU A 763 55.94 -34.30 62.91
CA GLU A 763 54.51 -34.07 62.74
C GLU A 763 54.00 -34.82 61.50
N TYR A 764 52.98 -35.64 61.68
CA TYR A 764 52.34 -36.42 60.63
C TYR A 764 50.95 -35.87 60.40
N ILE A 765 50.73 -35.34 59.20
CA ILE A 765 49.46 -34.71 58.79
C ILE A 765 48.83 -35.60 57.73
N VAL A 766 47.54 -35.87 57.85
CA VAL A 766 46.74 -36.56 56.83
C VAL A 766 45.63 -35.63 56.34
N THR A 767 45.51 -35.48 55.03
CA THR A 767 44.29 -34.97 54.39
C THR A 767 43.43 -36.17 54.00
N VAL A 768 42.15 -36.12 54.33
CA VAL A 768 41.18 -37.20 54.04
C VAL A 768 40.08 -36.66 53.15
N THR A 769 39.70 -37.43 52.13
CA THR A 769 38.56 -37.12 51.25
C THR A 769 37.45 -38.13 51.48
N ASP A 770 36.21 -37.68 51.65
CA ASP A 770 35.03 -38.54 51.78
C ASP A 770 34.45 -39.00 50.42
N ASP A 771 33.38 -39.80 50.45
CA ASP A 771 32.68 -40.26 49.24
C ASP A 771 31.99 -39.13 48.44
N ASN A 772 31.77 -37.96 49.06
CA ASN A 772 31.22 -36.77 48.41
C ASN A 772 32.29 -35.87 47.79
N GLY A 773 33.58 -36.20 47.93
CA GLY A 773 34.71 -35.37 47.48
C GLY A 773 35.11 -34.25 48.44
N CYS A 774 34.55 -34.22 49.65
CA CYS A 774 34.86 -33.21 50.65
C CYS A 774 36.14 -33.57 51.42
N THR A 775 36.98 -32.57 51.66
CA THR A 775 38.31 -32.74 52.28
C THR A 775 38.42 -32.04 53.64
N ASP A 776 39.09 -32.69 54.58
CA ASP A 776 39.58 -32.09 55.82
C ASP A 776 40.93 -32.70 56.22
N ALA A 777 41.64 -32.13 57.19
CA ALA A 777 42.97 -32.57 57.59
C ALA A 777 43.25 -32.51 59.10
N GLU A 778 43.91 -33.54 59.62
CA GLU A 778 44.30 -33.65 61.03
C GLU A 778 45.80 -33.99 61.15
N SER A 779 46.38 -33.74 62.32
CA SER A 779 47.81 -33.80 62.60
C SER A 779 48.12 -34.47 63.95
N VAL A 780 49.18 -35.28 63.99
CA VAL A 780 49.74 -35.82 65.25
C VAL A 780 51.26 -35.68 65.31
N SER A 781 51.77 -35.34 66.48
CA SER A 781 53.20 -35.33 66.77
C SER A 781 53.66 -36.71 67.27
N VAL A 782 54.63 -37.31 66.58
CA VAL A 782 55.25 -38.59 66.90
C VAL A 782 56.64 -38.37 67.50
N THR A 783 56.98 -39.17 68.51
CA THR A 783 58.20 -39.04 69.33
C THR A 783 59.02 -40.34 69.31
N VAL A 784 60.34 -40.20 69.28
CA VAL A 784 61.28 -41.33 69.27
C VAL A 784 62.26 -41.17 70.42
N ASN A 785 62.29 -42.16 71.31
CA ASN A 785 63.16 -42.21 72.48
C ASN A 785 64.50 -42.85 72.10
N SER A 786 65.61 -42.17 72.39
CA SER A 786 66.97 -42.71 72.19
C SER A 786 67.22 -43.98 72.99
N LEU A 787 68.01 -44.92 72.46
CA LEU A 787 68.41 -46.10 73.22
C LEU A 787 69.27 -45.73 74.45
N PRO A 788 69.20 -46.47 75.57
CA PRO A 788 70.07 -46.21 76.71
C PRO A 788 71.54 -46.48 76.36
N VAL A 789 72.44 -45.63 76.85
CA VAL A 789 73.90 -45.89 76.78
C VAL A 789 74.26 -46.89 77.87
N VAL A 790 74.79 -48.04 77.47
CA VAL A 790 75.13 -49.16 78.36
C VAL A 790 76.62 -49.45 78.28
N THR A 791 77.23 -49.79 79.41
CA THR A 791 78.66 -50.12 79.53
C THR A 791 78.90 -51.22 80.56
N LEU A 792 79.95 -52.03 80.38
CA LEU A 792 80.36 -53.10 81.27
C LEU A 792 81.86 -53.04 81.58
N MET A 793 82.23 -52.79 82.84
CA MET A 793 83.61 -52.84 83.30
C MET A 793 83.74 -53.55 84.67
N LEU A 794 84.02 -54.85 84.62
CA LEU A 794 84.30 -55.71 85.77
C LEU A 794 85.65 -55.32 86.42
N PRO A 795 85.80 -55.47 87.76
CA PRO A 795 86.97 -54.98 88.50
C PRO A 795 88.25 -55.81 88.30
N THR A 796 88.13 -57.04 87.81
CA THR A 796 89.24 -57.96 87.54
C THR A 796 88.94 -58.81 86.31
N ASP A 797 89.97 -59.07 85.49
CA ASP A 797 89.89 -59.86 84.26
C ASP A 797 90.38 -61.31 84.43
N THR A 798 90.87 -61.68 85.61
CA THR A 798 91.58 -62.94 85.86
C THR A 798 91.19 -63.54 87.22
N PHE A 799 90.89 -64.84 87.25
CA PHE A 799 90.44 -65.59 88.45
C PHE A 799 91.14 -66.96 88.56
N CYS A 800 91.45 -67.45 89.76
CA CYS A 800 91.88 -68.84 89.96
C CYS A 800 90.66 -69.79 89.96
N LEU A 801 90.80 -70.97 89.36
CA LEU A 801 89.74 -71.98 89.14
C LEU A 801 89.04 -72.47 90.43
N MET A 802 89.71 -72.32 91.58
CA MET A 802 89.25 -72.72 92.91
C MET A 802 88.91 -71.53 93.81
N GLU A 803 88.75 -70.32 93.25
CA GLU A 803 88.21 -69.17 93.99
C GLU A 803 86.71 -69.31 94.26
N SER A 804 86.23 -68.49 95.19
CA SER A 804 84.80 -68.42 95.54
C SER A 804 83.99 -67.75 94.44
N ASN A 805 82.68 -67.99 94.42
CA ASN A 805 81.73 -67.31 93.55
C ASN A 805 81.78 -65.78 93.73
N ILE A 806 81.55 -65.03 92.65
CA ILE A 806 81.75 -63.58 92.58
C ILE A 806 80.48 -62.91 92.06
N GLU A 807 79.89 -61.99 92.82
CA GLU A 807 78.83 -61.12 92.31
C GLU A 807 79.38 -60.19 91.22
N LEU A 808 78.79 -60.22 90.03
CA LEU A 808 79.21 -59.37 88.93
C LEU A 808 78.76 -57.92 89.20
N MET A 809 79.76 -57.06 89.36
CA MET A 809 79.61 -55.62 89.52
C MET A 809 80.46 -54.93 88.46
N GLY A 810 79.91 -53.92 87.77
CA GLY A 810 80.61 -53.24 86.67
C GLY A 810 79.71 -52.79 85.51
N GLY A 811 78.48 -53.31 85.43
CA GLY A 811 77.48 -52.85 84.48
C GLY A 811 76.86 -51.50 84.88
N MET A 812 76.78 -50.57 83.93
CA MET A 812 76.07 -49.29 84.07
C MET A 812 75.15 -49.04 82.85
N PRO A 813 73.94 -48.49 83.05
CA PRO A 813 73.32 -48.08 84.31
C PRO A 813 72.93 -49.28 85.18
N ALA A 814 72.90 -49.10 86.50
CA ALA A 814 72.63 -50.19 87.44
C ALA A 814 71.16 -50.66 87.38
N GLY A 815 70.94 -51.97 87.55
CA GLY A 815 69.61 -52.61 87.51
C GLY A 815 69.41 -53.56 86.32
N GLY A 816 70.33 -53.57 85.36
CA GLY A 816 70.39 -54.57 84.29
C GLY A 816 70.85 -55.96 84.74
N THR A 817 70.82 -56.91 83.82
CA THR A 817 71.13 -58.34 84.05
C THR A 817 72.42 -58.76 83.35
N TYR A 818 73.19 -59.64 83.99
CA TYR A 818 74.40 -60.24 83.41
C TYR A 818 74.15 -61.64 82.87
N SER A 819 74.87 -62.00 81.82
CA SER A 819 74.82 -63.32 81.17
C SER A 819 76.20 -63.73 80.67
N GLY A 820 76.48 -65.03 80.58
CA GLY A 820 77.76 -65.57 80.11
C GLY A 820 78.04 -66.98 80.64
N PRO A 821 79.10 -67.66 80.17
CA PRO A 821 79.46 -68.99 80.66
C PRO A 821 79.85 -68.93 82.14
N GLY A 822 79.23 -69.77 82.97
CA GLY A 822 79.42 -69.74 84.43
C GLY A 822 78.72 -68.57 85.15
N VAL A 823 77.87 -67.80 84.46
CA VAL A 823 77.02 -66.76 85.08
C VAL A 823 75.63 -67.31 85.39
N THR A 824 75.13 -67.08 86.59
CA THR A 824 73.73 -67.33 86.97
C THR A 824 73.30 -66.33 88.05
N ASN A 825 72.12 -65.72 87.91
CA ASN A 825 71.59 -64.72 88.86
C ASN A 825 72.57 -63.57 89.16
N ASN A 826 73.26 -63.05 88.14
CA ASN A 826 74.33 -62.05 88.24
C ASN A 826 75.57 -62.48 89.06
N VAL A 827 75.71 -63.76 89.42
CA VAL A 827 76.91 -64.33 90.05
C VAL A 827 77.71 -65.10 89.01
N PHE A 828 79.04 -64.93 89.00
CA PHE A 828 79.99 -65.72 88.22
C PHE A 828 80.65 -66.78 89.10
N GLU A 829 80.66 -68.03 88.61
CA GLU A 829 81.26 -69.19 89.29
C GLU A 829 82.49 -69.67 88.48
N PRO A 830 83.74 -69.32 88.87
CA PRO A 830 84.94 -69.64 88.09
C PRO A 830 85.13 -71.14 87.81
N SER A 831 84.69 -71.99 88.74
CA SER A 831 84.75 -73.45 88.64
C SER A 831 83.76 -74.03 87.62
N VAL A 832 82.62 -73.38 87.38
CA VAL A 832 81.64 -73.75 86.34
C VAL A 832 81.99 -73.14 84.99
N ALA A 833 82.57 -71.93 84.99
CA ALA A 833 83.10 -71.30 83.79
C ALA A 833 84.30 -72.08 83.21
N GLY A 834 85.19 -72.58 84.07
CA GLY A 834 86.33 -73.40 83.71
C GLY A 834 87.49 -72.64 83.05
N VAL A 835 88.71 -73.16 83.20
CA VAL A 835 89.99 -72.61 82.70
C VAL A 835 89.92 -72.10 81.26
N GLY A 836 90.53 -70.94 81.01
CA GLY A 836 90.51 -70.21 79.73
C GLY A 836 89.66 -68.93 79.75
N THR A 837 89.52 -68.30 78.58
CA THR A 837 88.81 -67.01 78.41
C THR A 837 87.29 -67.20 78.22
N ARG A 838 86.50 -66.26 78.75
CA ARG A 838 85.03 -66.26 78.84
C ARG A 838 84.51 -64.85 78.61
N THR A 839 83.37 -64.70 77.92
CA THR A 839 82.72 -63.41 77.70
C THR A 839 81.50 -63.25 78.61
N ILE A 840 81.36 -62.09 79.21
CA ILE A 840 80.23 -61.66 80.05
C ILE A 840 79.52 -60.52 79.33
N THR A 841 78.18 -60.53 79.31
CA THR A 841 77.34 -59.53 78.64
C THR A 841 76.32 -58.96 79.63
N TYR A 842 76.17 -57.64 79.62
CA TYR A 842 75.21 -56.88 80.43
C TYR A 842 74.08 -56.31 79.56
N LEU A 843 72.83 -56.45 80.00
CA LEU A 843 71.63 -55.93 79.35
C LEU A 843 70.90 -54.97 80.30
N PHE A 844 70.59 -53.75 79.84
CA PHE A 844 69.81 -52.78 80.59
C PHE A 844 68.54 -52.35 79.82
N THR A 845 67.50 -52.01 80.56
CA THR A 845 66.22 -51.45 80.06
C THR A 845 65.94 -50.15 80.79
N ASP A 846 65.62 -49.08 80.05
CA ASP A 846 65.33 -47.77 80.65
C ASP A 846 63.87 -47.63 81.10
N SER A 847 63.52 -46.46 81.66
CA SER A 847 62.15 -46.15 82.09
C SER A 847 61.14 -46.00 80.96
N ASN A 848 61.59 -45.92 79.70
CA ASN A 848 60.76 -45.85 78.51
C ASN A 848 60.56 -47.23 77.85
N GLY A 849 61.20 -48.29 78.39
CA GLY A 849 61.18 -49.64 77.84
C GLY A 849 62.24 -49.90 76.76
N CYS A 850 63.13 -48.95 76.48
CA CYS A 850 64.18 -49.09 75.48
C CYS A 850 65.37 -49.87 76.04
N GLN A 851 65.98 -50.74 75.21
CA GLN A 851 66.98 -51.72 75.64
C GLN A 851 68.31 -51.58 74.89
N ASN A 852 69.43 -51.86 75.58
CA ASN A 852 70.77 -51.91 74.97
C ASN A 852 71.73 -52.80 75.81
N VAL A 853 72.89 -53.16 75.24
CA VAL A 853 73.85 -54.14 75.81
C VAL A 853 75.31 -53.69 75.71
N ASP A 854 76.18 -54.26 76.55
CA ASP A 854 77.66 -54.22 76.42
C ASP A 854 78.31 -55.52 76.94
N SER A 855 79.56 -55.81 76.54
CA SER A 855 80.25 -57.09 76.79
C SER A 855 81.74 -56.95 77.11
N GLN A 856 82.26 -57.82 77.99
CA GLN A 856 83.68 -57.87 78.38
C GLN A 856 84.20 -59.32 78.48
N GLU A 857 85.49 -59.53 78.22
CA GLU A 857 86.18 -60.82 78.40
C GLU A 857 86.94 -60.92 79.74
N ILE A 858 86.98 -62.13 80.30
CA ILE A 858 87.68 -62.52 81.54
C ILE A 858 88.33 -63.91 81.39
N THR A 859 89.27 -64.28 82.26
CA THR A 859 90.11 -65.49 82.15
C THR A 859 90.19 -66.27 83.47
N VAL A 860 90.23 -67.61 83.41
CA VAL A 860 90.36 -68.50 84.57
C VAL A 860 91.64 -69.37 84.49
N VAL A 861 92.38 -69.53 85.61
CA VAL A 861 93.71 -70.19 85.69
C VAL A 861 93.89 -71.16 86.88
N ASP A 862 94.97 -71.97 86.92
CA ASP A 862 95.29 -72.92 88.01
C ASP A 862 96.65 -72.61 88.69
N CYS A 863 96.78 -72.88 89.99
CA CYS A 863 97.51 -72.02 90.92
C CYS A 863 98.39 -72.74 91.99
N THR A 864 98.96 -73.95 91.73
CA THR A 864 99.79 -74.69 92.74
C THR A 864 101.08 -75.37 92.23
N SER A 865 102.27 -74.97 92.74
CA SER A 865 103.50 -75.81 92.94
C SER A 865 104.78 -74.99 93.25
N GLY A 866 105.80 -75.60 93.90
CA GLY A 866 107.21 -75.12 93.78
C GLY A 866 108.16 -75.23 94.99
N ILE A 867 109.04 -76.24 95.00
CA ILE A 867 110.49 -76.17 95.38
C ILE A 867 111.21 -77.27 94.56
N SER A 868 112.37 -77.00 93.96
CA SER A 868 113.16 -78.04 93.24
C SER A 868 114.68 -77.88 93.37
N ARG A 869 115.43 -78.77 92.72
CA ARG A 869 116.80 -79.21 93.07
C ARG A 869 117.86 -78.65 92.10
N ILE A 870 119.02 -78.28 92.66
CA ILE A 870 120.19 -77.71 91.95
C ILE A 870 120.81 -78.72 90.97
N GLN A 871 121.40 -78.23 89.86
CA GLN A 871 122.20 -79.02 88.92
C GLN A 871 123.68 -79.08 89.33
N ASP A 872 124.28 -80.27 89.31
CA ASP A 872 125.58 -80.56 89.95
C ASP A 872 126.85 -79.99 89.25
N ASN A 873 126.74 -79.25 88.14
CA ASN A 873 127.87 -78.90 87.26
C ASN A 873 128.42 -77.45 87.38
N ILE A 874 127.83 -76.58 88.21
CA ILE A 874 128.26 -75.18 88.36
C ILE A 874 128.79 -74.98 89.79
N SER A 875 130.01 -74.48 89.94
CA SER A 875 130.66 -74.35 91.26
C SER A 875 131.68 -73.22 91.38
N VAL A 876 131.91 -72.78 92.62
CA VAL A 876 132.87 -71.72 92.99
C VAL A 876 133.79 -72.22 94.10
N LEU A 877 135.10 -72.06 93.91
CA LEU A 877 136.15 -72.50 94.83
C LEU A 877 136.98 -71.29 95.30
N VAL A 878 137.31 -71.25 96.59
CA VAL A 878 138.13 -70.20 97.20
C VAL A 878 139.30 -70.85 97.94
N PHE A 879 140.53 -70.53 97.57
CA PHE A 879 141.73 -71.17 98.12
C PHE A 879 142.97 -70.25 98.08
N PRO A 880 143.96 -70.42 98.97
CA PRO A 880 143.92 -71.26 100.17
C PRO A 880 142.91 -70.73 101.20
N ASN A 881 142.35 -71.62 102.02
CA ASN A 881 141.35 -71.28 103.03
C ASN A 881 141.53 -72.22 104.25
N PRO A 882 142.17 -71.78 105.35
CA PRO A 882 142.63 -70.41 105.61
C PRO A 882 143.74 -69.89 104.67
N SER A 883 143.82 -68.57 104.55
CA SER A 883 144.83 -67.80 103.81
C SER A 883 145.72 -67.00 104.77
N ILE A 884 146.90 -66.56 104.31
CA ILE A 884 147.84 -65.68 105.04
C ILE A 884 147.81 -64.21 104.56
N GLY A 885 146.75 -63.82 103.85
CA GLY A 885 146.51 -62.45 103.35
C GLY A 885 146.03 -62.40 101.90
N ASP A 886 146.46 -63.38 101.12
CA ASP A 886 146.20 -63.49 99.68
C ASP A 886 145.45 -64.79 99.35
N PHE A 887 144.45 -64.73 98.46
CA PHE A 887 143.69 -65.90 97.99
C PHE A 887 143.13 -65.75 96.58
N SER A 888 142.91 -66.89 95.93
CA SER A 888 142.24 -67.00 94.64
C SER A 888 140.77 -67.38 94.79
N VAL A 889 139.93 -66.87 93.90
CA VAL A 889 138.57 -67.33 93.65
C VAL A 889 138.49 -67.89 92.25
N LEU A 890 138.11 -69.16 92.11
CA LEU A 890 137.96 -69.87 90.83
C LEU A 890 136.50 -70.18 90.56
N PHE A 891 136.11 -70.08 89.28
CA PHE A 891 134.81 -70.49 88.78
C PHE A 891 134.94 -71.73 87.90
N ASN A 892 133.98 -72.66 88.01
CA ASN A 892 133.84 -73.76 87.06
C ASN A 892 132.38 -73.82 86.56
N GLY A 893 132.20 -73.83 85.24
CA GLY A 893 130.89 -73.80 84.58
C GLY A 893 130.22 -72.43 84.44
N TRP A 894 130.81 -71.34 84.97
CA TRP A 894 130.24 -69.99 84.87
C TRP A 894 130.70 -69.27 83.59
N THR A 895 129.76 -68.81 82.77
CA THR A 895 130.01 -67.94 81.61
C THR A 895 129.78 -66.45 81.94
N GLY A 896 130.27 -65.57 81.07
CA GLY A 896 130.05 -64.13 81.13
C GLY A 896 130.94 -63.37 82.13
N ARG A 897 130.70 -62.05 82.21
CA ARG A 897 131.29 -61.17 83.22
C ARG A 897 130.85 -61.59 84.62
N LYS A 898 131.79 -61.96 85.47
CA LYS A 898 131.53 -62.21 86.90
C LYS A 898 131.83 -60.95 87.70
N GLN A 899 130.99 -60.68 88.69
CA GLN A 899 131.25 -59.71 89.75
C GLN A 899 131.62 -60.46 91.02
N ILE A 900 132.62 -59.96 91.74
CA ILE A 900 133.07 -60.45 93.05
C ILE A 900 132.99 -59.31 94.06
N GLN A 901 132.50 -59.62 95.25
CA GLN A 901 132.58 -58.73 96.41
C GLN A 901 133.04 -59.53 97.64
N VAL A 902 134.10 -59.03 98.29
CA VAL A 902 134.62 -59.58 99.55
C VAL A 902 134.21 -58.63 100.67
N PHE A 903 133.46 -59.14 101.63
CA PHE A 903 132.96 -58.42 102.79
C PHE A 903 133.72 -58.85 104.05
N ASP A 904 134.05 -57.90 104.93
CA ASP A 904 134.46 -58.25 106.29
C ASP A 904 133.30 -58.83 107.10
N ALA A 905 133.59 -59.41 108.27
CA ALA A 905 132.58 -59.95 109.18
C ALA A 905 131.59 -58.90 109.76
N ARG A 906 131.66 -57.63 109.34
CA ARG A 906 130.70 -56.55 109.65
C ARG A 906 129.91 -56.11 108.41
N GLY A 907 130.02 -56.82 107.30
CA GLY A 907 129.30 -56.54 106.05
C GLY A 907 129.89 -55.40 105.21
N ARG A 908 131.11 -54.94 105.50
CA ARG A 908 131.75 -53.86 104.72
C ARG A 908 132.56 -54.48 103.58
N VAL A 909 132.33 -54.01 102.36
CA VAL A 909 133.14 -54.40 101.18
C VAL A 909 134.59 -53.94 101.38
N VAL A 910 135.52 -54.89 101.38
CA VAL A 910 136.98 -54.66 101.45
C VAL A 910 137.68 -54.87 100.11
N PHE A 911 137.07 -55.64 99.21
CA PHE A 911 137.50 -55.81 97.83
C PHE A 911 136.26 -55.98 96.92
N SER A 912 136.26 -55.35 95.75
CA SER A 912 135.20 -55.51 94.74
C SER A 912 135.81 -55.40 93.35
N ASP A 913 135.38 -56.27 92.45
CA ASP A 913 135.87 -56.32 91.06
C ASP A 913 134.76 -56.89 90.14
N SER A 914 134.79 -56.58 88.85
CA SER A 914 133.79 -57.06 87.88
C SER A 914 134.38 -57.12 86.47
N ARG A 915 134.68 -58.34 86.03
CA ARG A 915 135.29 -58.62 84.71
C ARG A 915 135.01 -60.05 84.27
N GLU A 916 135.22 -60.28 82.98
CA GLU A 916 135.12 -61.60 82.37
C GLU A 916 136.45 -62.34 82.57
N THR A 917 136.46 -63.24 83.55
CA THR A 917 137.61 -64.03 84.00
C THR A 917 137.12 -65.30 84.68
N ASP A 918 137.92 -66.36 84.72
CA ASP A 918 137.63 -67.56 85.51
C ASP A 918 138.39 -67.59 86.84
N ARG A 919 139.19 -66.54 87.11
CA ARG A 919 139.92 -66.34 88.36
C ARG A 919 139.93 -64.88 88.80
N PHE A 920 139.68 -64.64 90.08
CA PHE A 920 140.11 -63.42 90.77
C PHE A 920 141.26 -63.73 91.73
N GLU A 921 142.17 -62.77 91.87
CA GLU A 921 143.22 -62.76 92.89
C GLU A 921 142.90 -61.63 93.88
N VAL A 922 142.77 -61.95 95.15
CA VAL A 922 142.57 -61.01 96.25
C VAL A 922 143.83 -61.03 97.10
N SER A 923 144.36 -59.86 97.47
CA SER A 923 145.63 -59.76 98.21
C SER A 923 145.66 -58.62 99.21
N GLY A 924 146.55 -58.72 100.20
CA GLY A 924 146.78 -57.68 101.21
C GLY A 924 145.67 -57.55 102.27
N LEU A 925 144.84 -58.57 102.48
CA LEU A 925 143.82 -58.54 103.54
C LEU A 925 144.43 -58.87 104.91
N SER A 926 144.01 -58.14 105.94
CA SER A 926 144.40 -58.43 107.33
C SER A 926 143.69 -59.66 107.90
N SER A 927 144.30 -60.32 108.89
CA SER A 927 143.73 -61.43 109.66
C SER A 927 142.26 -61.20 110.06
N GLY A 928 141.38 -62.15 109.74
CA GLY A 928 139.94 -61.98 109.93
C GLY A 928 139.08 -63.04 109.22
N ILE A 929 137.76 -62.94 109.39
CA ILE A 929 136.78 -63.74 108.64
C ILE A 929 136.15 -62.82 107.58
N TYR A 930 136.08 -63.33 106.35
CA TYR A 930 135.49 -62.64 105.21
C TYR A 930 134.48 -63.54 104.49
N PHE A 931 133.53 -62.91 103.80
CA PHE A 931 132.59 -63.58 102.91
C PHE A 931 132.83 -63.10 101.48
N VAL A 932 132.90 -64.04 100.54
CA VAL A 932 133.09 -63.82 99.11
C VAL A 932 131.76 -64.10 98.43
N GLN A 933 131.06 -63.06 98.00
CA GLN A 933 129.89 -63.18 97.13
C GLN A 933 130.35 -63.07 95.68
N VAL A 934 129.76 -63.89 94.81
CA VAL A 934 129.97 -63.81 93.37
C VAL A 934 128.66 -63.97 92.61
N SER A 935 128.56 -63.29 91.45
CA SER A 935 127.39 -63.36 90.58
C SER A 935 127.72 -63.05 89.11
N ASN A 936 126.91 -63.57 88.19
CA ASN A 936 127.01 -63.25 86.74
C ASN A 936 125.69 -62.73 86.12
N GLY A 937 124.66 -62.49 86.95
CA GLY A 937 123.33 -62.00 86.53
C GLY A 937 122.25 -63.07 86.68
N GLU A 938 122.53 -64.32 86.31
CA GLU A 938 121.60 -65.46 86.48
C GLU A 938 121.83 -66.19 87.82
N TYR A 939 123.10 -66.36 88.21
CA TYR A 939 123.49 -67.10 89.40
C TYR A 939 124.17 -66.21 90.44
N VAL A 940 124.00 -66.57 91.72
CA VAL A 940 124.64 -65.96 92.88
C VAL A 940 125.14 -67.07 93.80
N ASP A 941 126.40 -67.01 94.22
CA ASP A 941 126.99 -67.94 95.20
C ASP A 941 127.74 -67.14 96.28
N LEU A 942 127.83 -67.70 97.49
CA LEU A 942 128.43 -67.09 98.67
C LEU A 942 129.33 -68.11 99.38
N LYS A 943 130.62 -67.78 99.48
CA LYS A 943 131.64 -68.60 100.17
C LYS A 943 132.24 -67.85 101.36
N LYS A 944 132.71 -68.58 102.36
CA LYS A 944 133.38 -68.03 103.56
C LYS A 944 134.87 -68.34 103.50
N ILE A 945 135.70 -67.35 103.78
CA ILE A 945 137.16 -67.51 103.94
C ILE A 945 137.66 -66.96 105.28
N ILE A 946 138.71 -67.58 105.78
CA ILE A 946 139.44 -67.15 106.98
C ILE A 946 140.85 -66.71 106.54
N VAL A 947 141.28 -65.54 106.99
CA VAL A 947 142.65 -65.04 106.85
C VAL A 947 143.30 -65.04 108.23
N GLN A 948 144.54 -65.50 108.33
CA GLN A 948 145.32 -65.60 109.58
C GLN A 948 146.57 -64.72 109.52
#